data_AF-A0AAN6DMT6-F1
#
_entry.id   AF-A0AAN6DMT6-F1
#
_cell.length_a   1.000
_cell.length_b   1.000
_cell.length_c   1.000
_cell.angle_alpha   90.00
_cell.angle_beta   90.00
_cell.angle_gamma   90.00
#
_symmetry.space_group_name_H-M   'P 1'
#
loop_
_entity.id
_entity.type
_entity.pdbx_description
1 polymer ?
#
loop_
_entity_poly.entity_id
_entity_poly.type
_entity_poly.pdbx_seq_one_letter_code
_entity_poly.pdbx_strand_id
1 'polypeptide(L)'
;MDALAVSEAHATGADAPSNDNEIEEISSGQAENKFQKAISAWRNIDLSTLMPQLDSTASEIVSQQRDALVERKDLAQKTKDFRKLEDAAKLTEYKSLLKSYQTFIDLITGHGKTATSAFLQLYQSLSEAPDPFPLLEASVDSLVASEDTVPKLTTENHQLLSRVNKLTAQLEEAESRLQDESNARREAEVGTGTKVQEIEAKWEKVLEEKQSNWTAKEQALEEKIENQDRLLKELKASYEVSQRLQDGSADIAASKAASAELEMVSSELEKTSARLAEIEARNEQMRVDLARATSRNTTNHDIEDDPAFLRLQSENSSLLRKIESARFDKETEKREWENRLRQAERQRSQLANDTDELRAKVNKWSDYEDLKRELDTLRSLELSVEDDEDANGTALNGGAESANKQSLEQLLLARNKKLSNELTILRVSHQDVQRQLDELQEELSRTNAELERSQKLSSTLENDLLRMQEEAANILPSSGMSVAGTHVSRYPSGSLRRGRASPTSSIISGYDMAPRTNTLDSLRSGEPMGGGSGILPMIQAQRDRFKQKNQQLEEELSKTYATVTALRQEVASLQRDNLNLYEKSRYVSAYSRGPTTTSSSSYSGAPGHTSVNISDDTTTDRWKSQYEANISPFAAFRGREATRAYKRMSFPERIVFSLTRIVLATRTSRNLFAAYCLALHMLVFLMLYWMGTNDIDRTAAHLGETVAAVGAAGMNSPNSHGAEWHQEEFG
;
A
#
# COMPACT_ATOMS: atom_id res chain seq x y z
N MET A 1 -21.59 -37.60 45.70
CA MET A 1 -22.02 -36.38 46.36
C MET A 1 -21.35 -35.20 45.66
N ASP A 2 -21.89 -34.62 44.59
CA ASP A 2 -23.10 -34.95 43.83
C ASP A 2 -22.86 -34.75 42.32
N ALA A 3 -23.72 -35.35 41.50
CA ALA A 3 -23.72 -35.25 40.05
C ALA A 3 -25.01 -34.59 39.56
N LEU A 4 -24.95 -33.90 38.41
CA LEU A 4 -26.01 -33.50 37.45
C LEU A 4 -25.38 -32.37 36.59
N ALA A 5 -25.13 -32.41 35.27
CA ALA A 5 -25.81 -32.96 34.09
C ALA A 5 -26.80 -31.99 33.40
N VAL A 6 -26.66 -31.88 32.06
CA VAL A 6 -27.68 -31.56 31.02
C VAL A 6 -27.87 -30.11 30.49
N SER A 7 -28.05 -30.06 29.15
CA SER A 7 -28.72 -29.09 28.24
C SER A 7 -28.23 -27.63 28.05
N GLU A 8 -27.53 -27.40 26.93
CA GLU A 8 -28.06 -26.85 25.66
C GLU A 8 -29.34 -25.96 25.64
N ALA A 9 -29.27 -24.90 24.79
CA ALA A 9 -30.33 -24.24 23.98
C ALA A 9 -30.84 -22.80 24.33
N HIS A 10 -30.62 -21.87 23.37
CA HIS A 10 -31.38 -20.63 23.04
C HIS A 10 -31.54 -19.52 24.13
N ALA A 11 -31.70 -18.20 23.86
CA ALA A 11 -31.90 -17.34 22.66
C ALA A 11 -31.73 -15.84 23.08
N THR A 12 -31.61 -14.77 22.28
CA THR A 12 -31.41 -14.47 20.82
C THR A 12 -31.12 -12.96 20.63
N GLY A 13 -30.30 -12.57 19.62
CA GLY A 13 -30.29 -11.23 18.99
C GLY A 13 -29.32 -10.17 19.57
N ALA A 14 -28.77 -9.23 18.78
CA ALA A 14 -28.90 -8.99 17.33
C ALA A 14 -27.76 -8.10 16.75
N ASP A 15 -27.63 -8.12 15.42
CA ASP A 15 -27.03 -7.13 14.47
C ASP A 15 -25.54 -6.71 14.53
N ALA A 16 -24.75 -7.35 13.66
CA ALA A 16 -24.05 -6.79 12.47
C ALA A 16 -23.06 -5.57 12.57
N PRO A 17 -22.23 -5.32 11.53
CA PRO A 17 -21.58 -6.22 10.57
C PRO A 17 -20.04 -6.12 10.62
N SER A 18 -19.33 -7.12 10.11
CA SER A 18 -17.89 -7.06 9.86
C SER A 18 -17.64 -7.22 8.37
N ASN A 19 -17.13 -6.17 7.74
CA ASN A 19 -16.83 -6.08 6.31
C ASN A 19 -15.30 -6.16 6.09
N ASP A 20 -14.91 -6.33 4.83
CA ASP A 20 -13.54 -6.18 4.32
C ASP A 20 -12.60 -7.39 4.49
N ASN A 21 -12.99 -8.50 3.87
CA ASN A 21 -12.06 -9.37 3.14
C ASN A 21 -12.41 -9.32 1.64
N GLU A 22 -12.51 -8.11 1.07
CA GLU A 22 -12.83 -7.91 -0.35
C GLU A 22 -11.57 -8.00 -1.23
N ILE A 23 -11.10 -9.24 -1.47
CA ILE A 23 -10.22 -9.56 -2.61
C ILE A 23 -10.77 -10.84 -3.28
N GLU A 24 -11.23 -10.67 -4.53
CA GLU A 24 -11.50 -11.71 -5.56
C GLU A 24 -12.77 -12.60 -5.54
N GLU A 25 -13.76 -12.43 -4.65
CA GLU A 25 -15.02 -13.22 -4.76
C GLU A 25 -16.06 -12.71 -5.81
N ILE A 26 -15.87 -11.51 -6.39
CA ILE A 26 -16.89 -10.91 -7.28
C ILE A 26 -16.88 -11.52 -8.70
N SER A 27 -15.79 -12.17 -9.11
CA SER A 27 -15.65 -12.77 -10.46
C SER A 27 -16.27 -14.16 -10.54
N SER A 28 -16.03 -15.02 -9.54
CA SER A 28 -16.53 -16.40 -9.49
C SER A 28 -18.06 -16.43 -9.55
N GLY A 29 -18.75 -15.61 -8.76
CA GLY A 29 -20.21 -15.53 -8.77
C GLY A 29 -20.79 -15.14 -10.14
N GLN A 30 -20.14 -14.26 -10.91
CA GLN A 30 -20.61 -13.95 -12.27
C GLN A 30 -20.33 -15.07 -13.27
N ALA A 31 -19.21 -15.78 -13.12
CA ALA A 31 -18.91 -16.97 -13.93
C ALA A 31 -19.91 -18.09 -13.62
N GLU A 32 -20.13 -18.43 -12.35
CA GLU A 32 -21.12 -19.42 -11.91
C GLU A 32 -22.53 -19.10 -12.40
N ASN A 33 -22.96 -17.83 -12.36
CA ASN A 33 -24.24 -17.42 -12.94
C ASN A 33 -24.30 -17.64 -14.46
N LYS A 34 -23.19 -17.45 -15.20
CA LYS A 34 -23.10 -17.77 -16.64
C LYS A 34 -23.15 -19.29 -16.88
N PHE A 35 -22.42 -20.07 -16.09
CA PHE A 35 -22.46 -21.54 -16.13
C PHE A 35 -23.88 -22.07 -15.85
N GLN A 36 -24.52 -21.64 -14.77
CA GLN A 36 -25.88 -22.04 -14.43
C GLN A 36 -26.89 -21.64 -15.50
N LYS A 37 -26.78 -20.42 -16.07
CA LYS A 37 -27.62 -19.97 -17.17
C LYS A 37 -27.41 -20.81 -18.43
N ALA A 38 -26.17 -21.11 -18.81
CA ALA A 38 -25.88 -21.96 -19.96
C ALA A 38 -26.35 -23.41 -19.75
N ILE A 39 -26.11 -23.99 -18.57
CA ILE A 39 -26.64 -25.32 -18.20
C ILE A 39 -28.17 -25.33 -18.30
N SER A 40 -28.86 -24.27 -17.86
CA SER A 40 -30.31 -24.17 -18.00
C SER A 40 -30.77 -24.08 -19.47
N ALA A 41 -30.05 -23.35 -20.32
CA ALA A 41 -30.36 -23.24 -21.74
C ALA A 41 -30.15 -24.58 -22.47
N TRP A 42 -28.99 -25.21 -22.30
CA TRP A 42 -28.69 -26.52 -22.91
C TRP A 42 -29.60 -27.64 -22.38
N ARG A 43 -30.05 -27.56 -21.12
CA ARG A 43 -31.07 -28.47 -20.56
C ARG A 43 -32.46 -28.24 -21.14
N ASN A 44 -32.81 -27.01 -21.51
CA ASN A 44 -34.10 -26.70 -22.14
C ASN A 44 -34.14 -27.07 -23.64
N ILE A 45 -32.99 -27.04 -24.32
CA ILE A 45 -32.85 -27.49 -25.71
C ILE A 45 -32.97 -29.02 -25.82
N ASP A 46 -32.49 -29.74 -24.79
CA ASP A 46 -32.55 -31.19 -24.64
C ASP A 46 -32.29 -31.95 -25.96
N LEU A 47 -31.01 -32.03 -26.35
CA LEU A 47 -30.59 -32.71 -27.57
C LEU A 47 -31.09 -34.17 -27.64
N SER A 48 -31.35 -34.81 -26.50
CA SER A 48 -31.83 -36.20 -26.45
C SER A 48 -33.25 -36.36 -27.01
N THR A 49 -34.10 -35.34 -26.91
CA THR A 49 -35.45 -35.32 -27.48
C THR A 49 -35.55 -34.52 -28.78
N LEU A 50 -34.70 -33.50 -28.96
CA LEU A 50 -34.63 -32.73 -30.20
C LEU A 50 -34.09 -33.55 -31.39
N MET A 51 -33.08 -34.40 -31.18
CA MET A 51 -32.47 -35.20 -32.25
C MET A 51 -33.46 -36.17 -32.93
N PRO A 52 -34.23 -37.02 -32.21
CA PRO A 52 -35.23 -37.88 -32.86
C PRO A 52 -36.40 -37.11 -33.50
N GLN A 53 -36.74 -35.91 -33.00
CA GLN A 53 -37.70 -35.03 -33.69
C GLN A 53 -37.13 -34.54 -35.03
N LEU A 54 -35.87 -34.07 -35.04
CA LEU A 54 -35.19 -33.63 -36.25
C LEU A 54 -35.05 -34.76 -37.27
N ASP A 55 -34.68 -35.97 -36.84
CA ASP A 55 -34.62 -37.17 -37.68
C ASP A 55 -35.99 -37.50 -38.32
N SER A 56 -37.09 -37.35 -37.58
CA SER A 56 -38.44 -37.49 -38.14
C SER A 56 -38.72 -36.46 -39.23
N THR A 57 -38.43 -35.17 -38.96
CA THR A 57 -38.63 -34.11 -39.96
C THR A 57 -37.73 -34.27 -41.19
N ALA A 58 -36.49 -34.77 -41.02
CA ALA A 58 -35.58 -35.06 -42.11
C ALA A 58 -36.09 -36.22 -42.98
N SER A 59 -36.62 -37.28 -42.35
CA SER A 59 -37.30 -38.39 -43.04
C SER A 59 -38.52 -37.89 -43.84
N GLU A 60 -39.34 -37.03 -43.25
CA GLU A 60 -40.47 -36.40 -43.92
C GLU A 60 -40.05 -35.54 -45.12
N ILE A 61 -39.01 -34.72 -44.98
CA ILE A 61 -38.44 -33.91 -46.09
C ILE A 61 -37.93 -34.82 -47.22
N VAL A 62 -37.28 -35.95 -46.91
CA VAL A 62 -36.83 -36.93 -47.90
C VAL A 62 -38.01 -37.62 -48.59
N SER A 63 -39.11 -37.92 -47.87
CA SER A 63 -40.35 -38.42 -48.50
C SER A 63 -40.94 -37.36 -49.43
N GLN A 64 -41.15 -36.14 -48.93
CA GLN A 64 -41.66 -35.00 -49.69
C GLN A 64 -40.84 -34.71 -50.96
N GLN A 65 -39.51 -34.89 -50.92
CA GLN A 65 -38.65 -34.78 -52.09
C GLN A 65 -38.89 -35.92 -53.11
N ARG A 66 -39.09 -37.17 -52.65
CA ARG A 66 -39.44 -38.29 -53.52
C ARG A 66 -40.82 -38.10 -54.16
N ASP A 67 -41.81 -37.68 -53.38
CA ASP A 67 -43.17 -37.44 -53.84
C ASP A 67 -43.21 -36.32 -54.89
N ALA A 68 -42.48 -35.22 -54.67
CA ALA A 68 -42.30 -34.16 -55.66
C ALA A 68 -41.59 -34.64 -56.94
N LEU A 69 -40.68 -35.62 -56.88
CA LEU A 69 -40.05 -36.21 -58.07
C LEU A 69 -41.00 -37.14 -58.84
N VAL A 70 -41.92 -37.83 -58.16
CA VAL A 70 -42.95 -38.68 -58.79
C VAL A 70 -44.00 -37.80 -59.46
N GLU A 71 -44.62 -36.87 -58.73
CA GLU A 71 -45.62 -35.95 -59.27
C GLU A 71 -45.08 -35.10 -60.44
N ARG A 72 -43.79 -34.71 -60.40
CA ARG A 72 -43.14 -34.03 -61.54
C ARG A 72 -43.08 -34.89 -62.80
N LYS A 73 -42.81 -36.20 -62.66
CA LYS A 73 -42.78 -37.15 -63.79
C LYS A 73 -44.18 -37.37 -64.33
N ASP A 74 -45.16 -37.55 -63.46
CA ASP A 74 -46.56 -37.76 -63.83
C ASP A 74 -47.16 -36.52 -64.51
N LEU A 75 -46.83 -35.32 -64.02
CA LEU A 75 -47.19 -34.06 -64.64
C LEU A 75 -46.54 -33.90 -66.03
N ALA A 76 -45.25 -34.22 -66.17
CA ALA A 76 -44.57 -34.21 -67.46
C ALA A 76 -45.19 -35.21 -68.46
N GLN A 77 -45.62 -36.39 -67.99
CA GLN A 77 -46.30 -37.39 -68.80
C GLN A 77 -47.71 -36.93 -69.20
N LYS A 78 -48.52 -36.40 -68.27
CA LYS A 78 -49.83 -35.77 -68.53
C LYS A 78 -49.71 -34.65 -69.57
N THR A 79 -48.68 -33.80 -69.49
CA THR A 79 -48.41 -32.75 -70.49
C THR A 79 -48.01 -33.31 -71.86
N LYS A 80 -47.22 -34.40 -71.89
CA LYS A 80 -46.82 -35.09 -73.13
C LYS A 80 -48.01 -35.76 -73.82
N ASP A 81 -48.94 -36.33 -73.05
CA ASP A 81 -50.13 -36.99 -73.58
C ASP A 81 -51.19 -35.97 -74.02
N PHE A 82 -51.41 -34.90 -73.25
CA PHE A 82 -52.24 -33.75 -73.66
C PHE A 82 -51.82 -33.17 -75.02
N ARG A 83 -50.51 -33.10 -75.30
CA ARG A 83 -49.98 -32.63 -76.59
C ARG A 83 -50.38 -33.54 -77.77
N LYS A 84 -50.65 -34.83 -77.55
CA LYS A 84 -51.04 -35.80 -78.60
C LYS A 84 -52.53 -35.80 -78.93
N LEU A 85 -53.37 -35.20 -78.08
CA LEU A 85 -54.82 -35.19 -78.26
C LEU A 85 -55.24 -34.36 -79.48
N GLU A 86 -56.41 -34.65 -80.02
CA GLU A 86 -57.07 -33.81 -81.04
C GLU A 86 -57.65 -32.54 -80.40
N ASP A 87 -57.76 -31.44 -81.15
CA ASP A 87 -58.00 -30.10 -80.59
C ASP A 87 -59.34 -29.96 -79.85
N ALA A 88 -60.37 -30.72 -80.24
CA ALA A 88 -61.63 -30.79 -79.50
C ALA A 88 -61.47 -31.43 -78.10
N ALA A 89 -60.59 -32.43 -77.96
CA ALA A 89 -60.28 -33.08 -76.68
C ALA A 89 -59.29 -32.25 -75.84
N LYS A 90 -58.40 -31.47 -76.48
CA LYS A 90 -57.55 -30.50 -75.75
C LYS A 90 -58.40 -29.46 -75.00
N LEU A 91 -59.52 -29.00 -75.57
CA LEU A 91 -60.40 -28.03 -74.94
C LEU A 91 -61.12 -28.57 -73.68
N THR A 92 -61.41 -29.88 -73.62
CA THR A 92 -62.00 -30.51 -72.44
C THR A 92 -60.96 -30.82 -71.36
N GLU A 93 -59.77 -31.32 -71.75
CA GLU A 93 -58.73 -31.74 -70.80
C GLU A 93 -57.86 -30.61 -70.24
N TYR A 94 -57.79 -29.45 -70.89
CA TYR A 94 -56.93 -28.32 -70.45
C TYR A 94 -57.17 -27.92 -68.99
N LYS A 95 -58.42 -27.93 -68.52
CA LYS A 95 -58.78 -27.64 -67.13
C LYS A 95 -58.26 -28.70 -66.14
N SER A 96 -58.14 -29.95 -66.57
CA SER A 96 -57.56 -31.03 -65.77
C SER A 96 -56.04 -30.87 -65.65
N LEU A 97 -55.38 -30.60 -66.79
CA LEU A 97 -53.94 -30.36 -66.82
C LEU A 97 -53.54 -29.15 -65.96
N LEU A 98 -54.24 -28.02 -66.11
CA LEU A 98 -54.00 -26.81 -65.31
C LEU A 98 -54.19 -27.07 -63.81
N LYS A 99 -55.20 -27.84 -63.41
CA LYS A 99 -55.37 -28.27 -62.01
C LYS A 99 -54.19 -29.11 -61.52
N SER A 100 -53.67 -30.04 -62.32
CA SER A 100 -52.50 -30.83 -61.92
C SER A 100 -51.22 -29.99 -61.77
N TYR A 101 -51.04 -28.95 -62.60
CA TYR A 101 -49.97 -27.96 -62.40
C TYR A 101 -50.15 -27.16 -61.10
N GLN A 102 -51.39 -26.72 -60.81
CA GLN A 102 -51.70 -26.01 -59.56
C GLN A 102 -51.41 -26.88 -58.33
N THR A 103 -51.91 -28.12 -58.30
CA THR A 103 -51.66 -29.06 -57.19
C THR A 103 -50.18 -29.33 -56.98
N PHE A 104 -49.39 -29.45 -58.05
CA PHE A 104 -47.94 -29.63 -57.95
C PHE A 104 -47.21 -28.40 -57.38
N ILE A 105 -47.64 -27.19 -57.77
CA ILE A 105 -47.12 -25.93 -57.23
C ILE A 105 -47.48 -25.79 -55.74
N ASP A 106 -48.72 -26.09 -55.37
CA ASP A 106 -49.19 -26.05 -53.97
C ASP A 106 -48.46 -27.08 -53.10
N LEU A 107 -48.19 -28.28 -53.63
CA LEU A 107 -47.42 -29.34 -52.98
C LEU A 107 -45.97 -28.91 -52.71
N ILE A 108 -45.25 -28.40 -53.71
CA ILE A 108 -43.89 -27.88 -53.51
C ILE A 108 -43.87 -26.68 -52.57
N THR A 109 -44.87 -25.80 -52.66
CA THR A 109 -44.99 -24.64 -51.75
C THR A 109 -45.28 -25.08 -50.32
N GLY A 110 -46.02 -26.17 -50.12
CA GLY A 110 -46.21 -26.83 -48.83
C GLY A 110 -44.90 -27.40 -48.28
N HIS A 111 -44.17 -28.17 -49.08
CA HIS A 111 -42.88 -28.76 -48.67
C HIS A 111 -41.86 -27.69 -48.27
N GLY A 112 -41.77 -26.59 -49.05
CA GLY A 112 -40.92 -25.45 -48.73
C GLY A 112 -41.29 -24.78 -47.40
N LYS A 113 -42.58 -24.65 -47.09
CA LYS A 113 -43.04 -24.12 -45.79
C LYS A 113 -42.68 -25.05 -44.63
N THR A 114 -42.88 -26.36 -44.77
CA THR A 114 -42.53 -27.35 -43.72
C THR A 114 -41.04 -27.33 -43.42
N ALA A 115 -40.19 -27.40 -44.46
CA ALA A 115 -38.74 -27.34 -44.30
C ALA A 115 -38.26 -26.01 -43.68
N THR A 116 -38.84 -24.87 -44.10
CA THR A 116 -38.52 -23.55 -43.53
C THR A 116 -38.97 -23.45 -42.07
N SER A 117 -40.13 -23.99 -41.72
CA SER A 117 -40.64 -23.99 -40.34
C SER A 117 -39.77 -24.83 -39.41
N ALA A 118 -39.37 -26.03 -39.83
CA ALA A 118 -38.48 -26.90 -39.06
C ALA A 118 -37.09 -26.24 -38.87
N PHE A 119 -36.53 -25.65 -39.93
CA PHE A 119 -35.27 -24.91 -39.85
C PHE A 119 -35.34 -23.73 -38.87
N LEU A 120 -36.39 -22.91 -38.92
CA LEU A 120 -36.54 -21.75 -38.03
C LEU A 120 -36.73 -22.16 -36.55
N GLN A 121 -37.40 -23.28 -36.28
CA GLN A 121 -37.54 -23.81 -34.91
C GLN A 121 -36.20 -24.28 -34.34
N LEU A 122 -35.39 -24.99 -35.15
CA LEU A 122 -34.04 -25.39 -34.79
C LEU A 122 -33.11 -24.18 -34.62
N TYR A 123 -33.20 -23.21 -35.53
CA TYR A 123 -32.39 -21.98 -35.46
C TYR A 123 -32.72 -21.17 -34.21
N GLN A 124 -34.00 -20.97 -33.86
CA GLN A 124 -34.38 -20.22 -32.67
C GLN A 124 -33.80 -20.86 -31.40
N SER A 125 -34.03 -22.16 -31.21
CA SER A 125 -33.56 -22.89 -30.02
C SER A 125 -32.03 -22.91 -29.90
N LEU A 126 -31.30 -23.03 -31.02
CA LEU A 126 -29.84 -22.98 -31.02
C LEU A 126 -29.28 -21.56 -30.88
N SER A 127 -29.98 -20.52 -31.37
CA SER A 127 -29.55 -19.12 -31.30
C SER A 127 -29.66 -18.50 -29.90
N GLU A 128 -30.54 -19.04 -29.05
CA GLU A 128 -30.66 -18.65 -27.63
C GLU A 128 -29.64 -19.36 -26.73
N ALA A 129 -28.94 -20.37 -27.26
CA ALA A 129 -27.94 -21.15 -26.54
C ALA A 129 -26.61 -20.40 -26.42
N PRO A 130 -26.04 -20.21 -25.21
CA PRO A 130 -24.65 -19.77 -25.06
C PRO A 130 -23.70 -20.84 -25.60
N ASP A 131 -22.63 -20.42 -26.28
CA ASP A 131 -21.59 -21.33 -26.77
C ASP A 131 -21.04 -22.20 -25.61
N PRO A 132 -21.09 -23.54 -25.70
CA PRO A 132 -20.59 -24.43 -24.66
C PRO A 132 -19.06 -24.49 -24.64
N PHE A 133 -18.38 -24.13 -25.73
CA PHE A 133 -16.95 -24.31 -25.87
C PHE A 133 -16.13 -23.52 -24.84
N PRO A 134 -16.30 -22.18 -24.66
CA PRO A 134 -15.55 -21.42 -23.65
C PRO A 134 -15.89 -21.81 -22.21
N LEU A 135 -17.07 -22.41 -21.99
CA LEU A 135 -17.47 -22.92 -20.68
C LEU A 135 -16.77 -24.24 -20.38
N LEU A 136 -16.64 -25.12 -21.37
CA LEU A 136 -15.88 -26.35 -21.23
C LEU A 136 -14.40 -26.06 -21.00
N GLU A 137 -13.80 -25.14 -21.78
CA GLU A 137 -12.43 -24.65 -21.59
C GLU A 137 -12.22 -24.14 -20.15
N ALA A 138 -13.04 -23.18 -19.68
CA ALA A 138 -12.96 -22.67 -18.32
C ALA A 138 -13.23 -23.73 -17.22
N SER A 139 -14.01 -24.77 -17.52
CA SER A 139 -14.21 -25.91 -16.59
C SER A 139 -13.01 -26.85 -16.54
N VAL A 140 -12.29 -27.03 -17.65
CA VAL A 140 -11.04 -27.78 -17.73
C VAL A 140 -9.92 -27.01 -17.04
N ASP A 141 -9.78 -25.70 -17.29
CA ASP A 141 -8.82 -24.84 -16.59
C ASP A 141 -9.07 -24.82 -15.08
N SER A 142 -10.33 -24.74 -14.64
CA SER A 142 -10.71 -24.84 -13.22
C SER A 142 -10.37 -26.22 -12.64
N LEU A 143 -10.60 -27.31 -13.38
CA LEU A 143 -10.24 -28.65 -12.95
C LEU A 143 -8.71 -28.81 -12.82
N VAL A 144 -7.94 -28.37 -13.80
CA VAL A 144 -6.46 -28.40 -13.80
C VAL A 144 -5.90 -27.52 -12.68
N ALA A 145 -6.46 -26.32 -12.48
CA ALA A 145 -6.11 -25.47 -11.35
C ALA A 145 -6.45 -26.14 -10.00
N SER A 146 -7.55 -26.87 -9.90
CA SER A 146 -7.90 -27.63 -8.69
C SER A 146 -6.95 -28.80 -8.45
N GLU A 147 -6.55 -29.53 -9.51
CA GLU A 147 -5.59 -30.64 -9.45
C GLU A 147 -4.22 -30.18 -8.96
N ASP A 148 -3.84 -28.94 -9.28
CA ASP A 148 -2.54 -28.36 -8.93
C ASP A 148 -2.55 -27.61 -7.57
N THR A 149 -3.72 -27.14 -7.10
CA THR A 149 -3.86 -26.38 -5.83
C THR A 149 -4.24 -27.25 -4.64
N VAL A 150 -5.11 -28.25 -4.81
CA VAL A 150 -5.49 -29.19 -3.74
C VAL A 150 -4.29 -29.93 -3.12
N PRO A 151 -3.29 -30.46 -3.87
CA PRO A 151 -2.10 -31.08 -3.25
C PRO A 151 -1.23 -30.05 -2.51
N LYS A 152 -1.14 -28.81 -2.99
CA LYS A 152 -0.39 -27.74 -2.30
C LYS A 152 -1.07 -27.38 -0.97
N LEU A 153 -2.39 -27.15 -0.98
CA LEU A 153 -3.17 -26.86 0.23
C LEU A 153 -3.19 -28.02 1.23
N THR A 154 -3.30 -29.28 0.77
CA THR A 154 -3.27 -30.45 1.66
C THR A 154 -1.88 -30.68 2.26
N THR A 155 -0.79 -30.47 1.51
CA THR A 155 0.57 -30.53 2.07
C THR A 155 0.86 -29.37 3.03
N GLU A 156 0.39 -28.16 2.74
CA GLU A 156 0.49 -27.03 3.68
C GLU A 156 -0.32 -27.28 4.95
N ASN A 157 -1.57 -27.74 4.85
CA ASN A 157 -2.40 -28.07 6.00
C ASN A 157 -1.75 -29.19 6.84
N HIS A 158 -1.17 -30.22 6.22
CA HIS A 158 -0.40 -31.24 6.92
C HIS A 158 0.87 -30.67 7.61
N GLN A 159 1.58 -29.74 6.97
CA GLN A 159 2.70 -29.03 7.61
C GLN A 159 2.26 -28.15 8.78
N LEU A 160 1.13 -27.46 8.67
CA LEU A 160 0.55 -26.64 9.73
C LEU A 160 0.12 -27.51 10.91
N LEU A 161 -0.59 -28.63 10.67
CA LEU A 161 -0.92 -29.61 11.70
C LEU A 161 0.35 -30.20 12.36
N SER A 162 1.40 -30.50 11.59
CA SER A 162 2.70 -30.93 12.15
C SER A 162 3.36 -29.87 13.02
N ARG A 163 3.29 -28.58 12.62
CA ARG A 163 3.80 -27.46 13.43
C ARG A 163 2.97 -27.25 14.69
N VAL A 164 1.64 -27.28 14.59
CA VAL A 164 0.73 -27.18 15.74
C VAL A 164 1.01 -28.30 16.73
N ASN A 165 1.04 -29.57 16.30
CA ASN A 165 1.34 -30.69 17.18
C ASN A 165 2.72 -30.57 17.86
N LYS A 166 3.74 -30.06 17.17
CA LYS A 166 5.07 -29.79 17.76
C LYS A 166 5.01 -28.66 18.79
N LEU A 167 4.29 -27.58 18.51
CA LEU A 167 4.12 -26.46 19.44
C LEU A 167 3.29 -26.87 20.66
N THR A 168 2.24 -27.69 20.48
CA THR A 168 1.45 -28.25 21.58
C THR A 168 2.29 -29.17 22.46
N ALA A 169 3.13 -30.05 21.88
CA ALA A 169 4.05 -30.88 22.66
C ALA A 169 5.12 -30.05 23.41
N GLN A 170 5.63 -28.98 22.79
CA GLN A 170 6.55 -28.05 23.46
C GLN A 170 5.87 -27.24 24.57
N LEU A 171 4.59 -26.89 24.40
CA LEU A 171 3.78 -26.25 25.44
C LEU A 171 3.57 -27.21 26.62
N GLU A 172 3.13 -28.44 26.36
CA GLU A 172 2.92 -29.48 27.39
C GLU A 172 4.22 -29.78 28.15
N GLU A 173 5.36 -29.88 27.47
CA GLU A 173 6.67 -30.04 28.12
C GLU A 173 7.05 -28.81 28.97
N ALA A 174 6.77 -27.60 28.50
CA ALA A 174 7.02 -26.37 29.24
C ALA A 174 6.10 -26.22 30.47
N GLU A 175 4.83 -26.58 30.35
CA GLU A 175 3.85 -26.60 31.44
C GLU A 175 4.22 -27.65 32.49
N SER A 176 4.65 -28.85 32.08
CA SER A 176 5.17 -29.87 33.01
C SER A 176 6.40 -29.36 33.77
N ARG A 177 7.39 -28.77 33.06
CA ARG A 177 8.59 -28.20 33.70
C ARG A 177 8.26 -27.06 34.66
N LEU A 178 7.30 -26.21 34.32
CA LEU A 178 6.82 -25.13 35.19
C LEU A 178 6.13 -25.68 36.44
N GLN A 179 5.34 -26.75 36.29
CA GLN A 179 4.67 -27.42 37.41
C GLN A 179 5.68 -28.12 38.33
N ASP A 180 6.72 -28.74 37.78
CA ASP A 180 7.83 -29.32 38.54
C ASP A 180 8.63 -28.24 39.29
N GLU A 181 8.93 -27.10 38.66
CA GLU A 181 9.58 -25.97 39.33
C GLU A 181 8.69 -25.37 40.44
N SER A 182 7.38 -25.24 40.20
CA SER A 182 6.40 -24.79 41.19
C SER A 182 6.35 -25.72 42.40
N ASN A 183 6.31 -27.03 42.17
CA ASN A 183 6.37 -28.04 43.23
C ASN A 183 7.69 -27.98 44.01
N ALA A 184 8.84 -27.88 43.32
CA ALA A 184 10.14 -27.77 43.95
C ALA A 184 10.29 -26.48 44.78
N ARG A 185 9.76 -25.35 44.31
CA ARG A 185 9.69 -24.09 45.06
C ARG A 185 8.83 -24.24 46.31
N ARG A 186 7.63 -24.83 46.20
CA ARG A 186 6.74 -25.09 47.34
C ARG A 186 7.39 -26.02 48.38
N GLU A 187 8.10 -27.05 47.95
CA GLU A 187 8.82 -27.96 48.85
C GLU A 187 10.03 -27.28 49.52
N ALA A 188 10.75 -26.42 48.79
CA ALA A 188 11.82 -25.60 49.36
C ALA A 188 11.27 -24.59 50.38
N GLU A 189 10.17 -23.91 50.07
CA GLU A 189 9.48 -22.99 50.99
C GLU A 189 9.04 -23.71 52.28
N VAL A 190 8.35 -24.85 52.17
CA VAL A 190 7.98 -25.69 53.32
C VAL A 190 9.22 -26.12 54.11
N GLY A 191 10.29 -26.56 53.43
CA GLY A 191 11.56 -26.96 54.06
C GLY A 191 12.37 -25.81 54.67
N THR A 192 12.11 -24.56 54.29
CA THR A 192 12.63 -23.37 54.99
C THR A 192 11.72 -22.97 56.15
N GLY A 193 10.40 -23.07 56.00
CA GLY A 193 9.42 -22.79 57.05
C GLY A 193 9.59 -23.70 58.27
N THR A 194 9.83 -25.00 58.07
CA THR A 194 10.13 -25.93 59.19
C THR A 194 11.43 -25.59 59.90
N LYS A 195 12.48 -25.19 59.16
CA LYS A 195 13.75 -24.73 59.77
C LYS A 195 13.58 -23.42 60.54
N VAL A 196 12.77 -22.49 60.05
CA VAL A 196 12.43 -21.24 60.76
C VAL A 196 11.68 -21.57 62.05
N GLN A 197 10.64 -22.41 62.00
CA GLN A 197 9.91 -22.86 63.19
C GLN A 197 10.81 -23.59 64.20
N GLU A 198 11.73 -24.44 63.74
CA GLU A 198 12.72 -25.07 64.61
C GLU A 198 13.67 -24.05 65.27
N ILE A 199 14.05 -23.00 64.55
CA ILE A 199 14.93 -21.93 65.05
C ILE A 199 14.15 -21.06 66.05
N GLU A 200 12.91 -20.68 65.74
CA GLU A 200 12.00 -19.95 66.62
C GLU A 200 11.79 -20.71 67.93
N ALA A 201 11.45 -22.01 67.88
CA ALA A 201 11.28 -22.84 69.07
C ALA A 201 12.59 -23.04 69.88
N LYS A 202 13.77 -22.95 69.25
CA LYS A 202 15.06 -22.94 69.94
C LYS A 202 15.31 -21.60 70.63
N TRP A 203 15.01 -20.48 69.97
CA TRP A 203 15.14 -19.14 70.57
C TRP A 203 14.12 -18.90 71.69
N GLU A 204 12.90 -19.41 71.56
CA GLU A 204 11.86 -19.36 72.60
C GLU A 204 12.36 -20.05 73.89
N LYS A 205 12.90 -21.28 73.77
CA LYS A 205 13.51 -21.99 74.91
C LYS A 205 14.72 -21.25 75.50
N VAL A 206 15.59 -20.68 74.65
CA VAL A 206 16.73 -19.89 75.14
C VAL A 206 16.25 -18.61 75.84
N LEU A 207 15.17 -17.97 75.38
CA LEU A 207 14.57 -16.82 76.05
C LEU A 207 13.94 -17.23 77.39
N GLU A 208 13.25 -18.37 77.45
CA GLU A 208 12.69 -18.94 78.69
C GLU A 208 13.79 -19.30 79.71
N GLU A 209 14.89 -19.91 79.26
CA GLU A 209 16.09 -20.17 80.08
C GLU A 209 16.75 -18.87 80.56
N LYS A 210 16.83 -17.84 79.71
CA LYS A 210 17.37 -16.53 80.13
C LYS A 210 16.44 -15.84 81.11
N GLN A 211 15.13 -15.87 80.89
CA GLN A 211 14.13 -15.28 81.76
C GLN A 211 14.14 -15.94 83.14
N SER A 212 14.14 -17.28 83.19
CA SER A 212 14.27 -18.04 84.45
C SER A 212 15.63 -17.83 85.14
N ASN A 213 16.72 -17.64 84.39
CA ASN A 213 18.02 -17.27 84.97
C ASN A 213 18.01 -15.86 85.57
N TRP A 214 17.30 -14.91 84.95
CA TRP A 214 17.16 -13.55 85.48
C TRP A 214 16.26 -13.51 86.70
N THR A 215 15.11 -14.20 86.72
CA THR A 215 14.25 -14.28 87.91
C THR A 215 14.93 -15.01 89.06
N ALA A 216 15.71 -16.07 88.79
CA ALA A 216 16.51 -16.73 89.82
C ALA A 216 17.63 -15.82 90.39
N LYS A 217 18.23 -14.95 89.56
CA LYS A 217 19.18 -13.92 90.02
C LYS A 217 18.52 -12.83 90.83
N GLU A 218 17.33 -12.40 90.42
CA GLU A 218 16.50 -11.42 91.14
C GLU A 218 16.17 -11.95 92.53
N GLN A 219 15.61 -13.16 92.62
CA GLN A 219 15.38 -13.87 93.90
C GLN A 219 16.66 -14.00 94.75
N ALA A 220 17.78 -14.41 94.17
CA ALA A 220 19.05 -14.53 94.90
C ALA A 220 19.65 -13.17 95.32
N LEU A 221 19.24 -12.05 94.71
CA LEU A 221 19.58 -10.70 95.15
C LEU A 221 18.61 -10.21 96.24
N GLU A 222 17.32 -10.51 96.12
CA GLU A 222 16.32 -10.26 97.16
C GLU A 222 16.68 -11.00 98.46
N GLU A 223 17.03 -12.30 98.39
CA GLU A 223 17.52 -13.08 99.53
C GLU A 223 18.79 -12.47 100.16
N LYS A 224 19.72 -11.95 99.34
CA LYS A 224 20.93 -11.27 99.84
C LYS A 224 20.59 -9.96 100.54
N ILE A 225 19.66 -9.18 100.01
CA ILE A 225 19.17 -7.96 100.63
C ILE A 225 18.48 -8.30 101.95
N GLU A 226 17.60 -9.30 101.99
CA GLU A 226 16.93 -9.75 103.22
C GLU A 226 17.94 -10.23 104.27
N ASN A 227 18.96 -10.95 103.86
CA ASN A 227 20.04 -11.42 104.75
C ASN A 227 20.94 -10.27 105.23
N GLN A 228 21.25 -9.28 104.38
CA GLN A 228 21.95 -8.05 104.80
C GLN A 228 21.09 -7.24 105.77
N ASP A 229 19.78 -7.16 105.56
CA ASP A 229 18.84 -6.52 106.48
C ASP A 229 18.75 -7.25 107.82
N ARG A 230 18.78 -8.60 107.83
CA ARG A 230 18.92 -9.40 109.06
C ARG A 230 20.22 -9.07 109.79
N LEU A 231 21.35 -9.07 109.08
CA LEU A 231 22.66 -8.74 109.65
C LEU A 231 22.73 -7.29 110.16
N LEU A 232 22.09 -6.32 109.49
CA LEU A 232 22.03 -4.94 109.96
C LEU A 232 21.14 -4.78 111.21
N LYS A 233 20.07 -5.57 111.32
CA LYS A 233 19.23 -5.64 112.54
C LYS A 233 20.03 -6.25 113.70
N GLU A 234 20.75 -7.34 113.45
CA GLU A 234 21.62 -8.00 114.43
C GLU A 234 22.79 -7.10 114.85
N LEU A 235 23.47 -6.45 113.91
CA LEU A 235 24.59 -5.56 114.20
C LEU A 235 24.13 -4.36 115.05
N LYS A 236 22.96 -3.76 114.74
CA LYS A 236 22.37 -2.70 115.58
C LYS A 236 22.09 -3.18 117.01
N ALA A 237 21.53 -4.39 117.17
CA ALA A 237 21.32 -4.98 118.49
C ALA A 237 22.65 -5.25 119.22
N SER A 238 23.68 -5.76 118.52
CA SER A 238 25.01 -6.01 119.09
C SER A 238 25.74 -4.72 119.48
N TYR A 239 25.57 -3.64 118.72
CA TYR A 239 26.13 -2.32 119.01
C TYR A 239 25.48 -1.71 120.26
N GLU A 240 24.16 -1.85 120.43
CA GLU A 240 23.45 -1.46 121.67
C GLU A 240 23.99 -2.23 122.89
N VAL A 241 24.29 -3.53 122.73
CA VAL A 241 24.92 -4.35 123.79
C VAL A 241 26.36 -3.93 124.06
N SER A 242 27.17 -3.68 123.02
CA SER A 242 28.57 -3.23 123.17
C SER A 242 28.66 -1.85 123.82
N GLN A 243 27.76 -0.93 123.47
CA GLN A 243 27.70 0.40 124.08
C GLN A 243 27.31 0.34 125.56
N ARG A 244 26.51 -0.65 125.98
CA ARG A 244 26.27 -0.96 127.41
C ARG A 244 27.48 -1.58 128.12
N LEU A 245 28.42 -2.19 127.39
CA LEU A 245 29.63 -2.79 127.96
C LEU A 245 30.77 -1.77 128.15
N GLN A 246 30.80 -0.70 127.36
CA GLN A 246 31.91 0.27 127.34
C GLN A 246 31.87 1.31 128.49
N ASP A 247 30.81 1.32 129.31
CA ASP A 247 30.65 2.20 130.48
C ASP A 247 31.24 1.60 131.78
N GLY A 248 32.02 0.51 131.67
CA GLY A 248 32.65 -0.21 132.78
C GLY A 248 34.13 0.14 132.98
N SER A 249 34.46 0.69 134.16
CA SER A 249 35.80 1.17 134.52
C SER A 249 36.90 0.07 134.58
N ALA A 250 38.13 0.55 134.40
CA ALA A 250 39.42 -0.13 134.57
C ALA A 250 39.58 -0.98 135.85
N ASP A 251 40.56 -1.91 135.88
CA ASP A 251 41.76 -1.63 136.68
C ASP A 251 43.03 -2.48 136.36
N ILE A 252 44.14 -2.04 136.97
CA ILE A 252 45.53 -2.41 136.71
C ILE A 252 45.90 -3.77 137.37
N ALA A 253 45.36 -4.85 136.81
CA ALA A 253 45.95 -6.20 136.91
C ALA A 253 46.64 -6.63 135.59
N ALA A 254 46.50 -5.82 134.55
CA ALA A 254 46.81 -6.18 133.17
C ALA A 254 48.31 -6.35 132.87
N SER A 255 49.29 -5.90 133.66
CA SER A 255 50.68 -5.90 133.14
C SER A 255 51.32 -7.28 132.89
N LYS A 256 50.90 -8.34 133.60
CA LYS A 256 51.37 -9.72 133.35
C LYS A 256 50.44 -10.51 132.44
N ALA A 257 49.13 -10.26 132.54
CA ALA A 257 48.15 -10.74 131.57
C ALA A 257 48.50 -10.19 130.18
N ALA A 258 48.62 -8.88 130.02
CA ALA A 258 49.09 -8.19 128.82
C ALA A 258 50.46 -8.66 128.33
N SER A 259 51.39 -9.15 129.16
CA SER A 259 52.62 -9.76 128.63
C SER A 259 52.37 -11.13 127.98
N ALA A 260 51.52 -11.96 128.58
CA ALA A 260 51.13 -13.26 128.03
C ALA A 260 50.12 -13.12 126.88
N GLU A 261 49.26 -12.10 126.90
CA GLU A 261 48.36 -11.70 125.83
C GLU A 261 49.14 -11.04 124.70
N LEU A 262 50.22 -10.27 124.96
CA LEU A 262 51.07 -9.71 123.89
C LEU A 262 51.95 -10.78 123.26
N GLU A 263 52.37 -11.81 124.01
CA GLU A 263 52.96 -13.04 123.44
C GLU A 263 51.93 -13.89 122.68
N MET A 264 50.70 -14.00 123.19
CA MET A 264 49.60 -14.68 122.48
C MET A 264 49.23 -13.95 121.20
N VAL A 265 49.10 -12.62 121.26
CA VAL A 265 48.86 -11.70 120.14
C VAL A 265 50.05 -11.67 119.19
N SER A 266 51.30 -11.81 119.64
CA SER A 266 52.43 -12.00 118.72
C SER A 266 52.35 -13.35 118.03
N SER A 267 51.94 -14.43 118.72
CA SER A 267 51.69 -15.73 118.09
C SER A 267 50.49 -15.72 117.14
N GLU A 268 49.46 -14.92 117.42
CA GLU A 268 48.33 -14.70 116.52
C GLU A 268 48.71 -13.76 115.37
N LEU A 269 49.60 -12.80 115.58
CA LEU A 269 50.16 -11.94 114.53
C LEU A 269 51.04 -12.78 113.59
N GLU A 270 51.82 -13.73 114.10
CA GLU A 270 52.56 -14.70 113.30
C GLU A 270 51.63 -15.65 112.54
N LYS A 271 50.58 -16.19 113.17
CA LYS A 271 49.58 -17.03 112.49
C LYS A 271 48.75 -16.27 111.45
N THR A 272 48.37 -15.02 111.74
CA THR A 272 47.59 -14.19 110.83
C THR A 272 48.45 -13.62 109.71
N SER A 273 49.72 -13.28 109.94
CA SER A 273 50.66 -12.92 108.87
C SER A 273 51.04 -14.11 108.00
N ALA A 274 51.21 -15.31 108.57
CA ALA A 274 51.37 -16.53 107.78
C ALA A 274 50.12 -16.82 106.92
N ARG A 275 48.92 -16.64 107.48
CA ARG A 275 47.65 -16.77 106.74
C ARG A 275 47.47 -15.65 105.71
N LEU A 276 47.94 -14.43 105.98
CA LEU A 276 47.95 -13.32 105.05
C LEU A 276 48.87 -13.65 103.86
N ALA A 277 50.10 -14.11 104.13
CA ALA A 277 51.04 -14.54 103.10
C ALA A 277 50.50 -15.72 102.27
N GLU A 278 49.77 -16.67 102.87
CA GLU A 278 49.08 -17.73 102.12
C GLU A 278 47.93 -17.18 101.26
N ILE A 279 47.14 -16.23 101.78
CA ILE A 279 46.07 -15.58 101.02
C ILE A 279 46.64 -14.72 99.89
N GLU A 280 47.73 -13.99 100.12
CA GLU A 280 48.44 -13.19 99.11
C GLU A 280 49.05 -14.10 98.03
N ALA A 281 49.69 -15.21 98.40
CA ALA A 281 50.17 -16.22 97.47
C ALA A 281 49.01 -16.83 96.65
N ARG A 282 47.86 -17.12 97.26
CA ARG A 282 46.66 -17.57 96.54
C ARG A 282 46.03 -16.49 95.67
N ASN A 283 46.12 -15.22 96.06
CA ASN A 283 45.59 -14.09 95.28
C ASN A 283 46.48 -13.82 94.07
N GLU A 284 47.80 -13.93 94.23
CA GLU A 284 48.75 -13.87 93.12
C GLU A 284 48.63 -15.11 92.20
N GLN A 285 48.46 -16.31 92.77
CA GLN A 285 48.10 -17.52 92.02
C GLN A 285 46.81 -17.31 91.21
N MET A 286 45.74 -16.79 91.83
CA MET A 286 44.47 -16.46 91.14
C MET A 286 44.63 -15.33 90.12
N ARG A 287 45.55 -14.38 90.32
CA ARG A 287 45.88 -13.35 89.32
C ARG A 287 46.66 -13.92 88.14
N VAL A 288 47.58 -14.86 88.37
CA VAL A 288 48.29 -15.58 87.31
C VAL A 288 47.34 -16.52 86.57
N ASP A 289 46.44 -17.20 87.27
CA ASP A 289 45.44 -18.09 86.67
C ASP A 289 44.30 -17.30 85.99
N LEU A 290 43.94 -16.11 86.48
CA LEU A 290 43.13 -15.14 85.74
C LEU A 290 43.88 -14.60 84.53
N ALA A 291 45.14 -14.17 84.66
CA ALA A 291 45.94 -13.71 83.52
C ALA A 291 46.07 -14.79 82.45
N ARG A 292 46.21 -16.07 82.85
CA ARG A 292 46.15 -17.23 81.96
C ARG A 292 44.77 -17.43 81.35
N ALA A 293 43.70 -17.44 82.15
CA ALA A 293 42.33 -17.61 81.67
C ALA A 293 41.92 -16.49 80.71
N THR A 294 42.21 -15.23 81.05
CA THR A 294 42.02 -14.07 80.20
C THR A 294 42.92 -14.15 78.97
N SER A 295 44.20 -14.52 79.06
CA SER A 295 45.07 -14.70 77.87
C SER A 295 44.57 -15.79 76.92
N ARG A 296 43.94 -16.85 77.47
CA ARG A 296 43.27 -17.94 76.75
C ARG A 296 41.87 -17.57 76.25
N ASN A 297 41.34 -16.43 76.67
CA ASN A 297 40.10 -15.82 76.18
C ASN A 297 40.38 -14.60 75.27
N THR A 298 41.61 -14.08 75.28
CA THR A 298 42.15 -13.04 74.38
C THR A 298 43.15 -13.59 73.38
N THR A 299 43.24 -14.92 73.23
CA THR A 299 43.37 -15.47 71.87
C THR A 299 42.08 -15.12 71.16
N ASN A 300 42.01 -13.87 70.67
CA ASN A 300 41.23 -13.59 69.48
C ASN A 300 41.70 -14.64 68.48
N HIS A 301 40.82 -15.57 68.15
CA HIS A 301 41.00 -16.36 66.96
C HIS A 301 40.76 -15.35 65.84
N ASP A 302 41.83 -14.69 65.40
CA ASP A 302 41.72 -13.65 64.37
C ASP A 302 41.07 -14.34 63.16
N ILE A 303 39.81 -13.96 62.90
CA ILE A 303 38.94 -14.69 61.97
C ILE A 303 39.53 -14.62 60.55
N GLU A 304 40.36 -13.61 60.30
CA GLU A 304 41.15 -13.39 59.10
C GLU A 304 42.24 -14.47 58.89
N ASP A 305 42.76 -15.07 59.97
CA ASP A 305 43.78 -16.15 59.95
C ASP A 305 43.17 -17.57 60.05
N ASP A 306 41.84 -17.71 60.20
CA ASP A 306 41.18 -19.02 60.15
C ASP A 306 41.35 -19.63 58.74
N PRO A 307 41.97 -20.82 58.60
CA PRO A 307 42.12 -21.47 57.29
C PRO A 307 40.79 -21.74 56.59
N ALA A 308 39.68 -21.87 57.32
CA ALA A 308 38.34 -21.96 56.72
C ALA A 308 37.89 -20.64 56.10
N PHE A 309 38.14 -19.50 56.77
CA PHE A 309 37.82 -18.17 56.27
C PHE A 309 38.67 -17.80 55.06
N LEU A 310 39.98 -18.03 55.09
CA LEU A 310 40.87 -17.82 53.95
C LEU A 310 40.48 -18.69 52.74
N ARG A 311 40.07 -19.95 52.97
CA ARG A 311 39.55 -20.81 51.90
C ARG A 311 38.26 -20.23 51.31
N LEU A 312 37.29 -19.81 52.14
CA LEU A 312 36.06 -19.17 51.68
C LEU A 312 36.32 -17.86 50.93
N GLN A 313 37.28 -17.04 51.36
CA GLN A 313 37.68 -15.81 50.66
C GLN A 313 38.27 -16.14 49.28
N SER A 314 39.14 -17.15 49.19
CA SER A 314 39.71 -17.61 47.92
C SER A 314 38.63 -18.18 46.98
N GLU A 315 37.69 -18.96 47.51
CA GLU A 315 36.57 -19.54 46.77
C GLU A 315 35.63 -18.46 46.26
N ASN A 316 35.28 -17.48 47.10
CA ASN A 316 34.45 -16.33 46.74
C ASN A 316 35.13 -15.47 45.67
N SER A 317 36.45 -15.23 45.77
CA SER A 317 37.22 -14.54 44.71
C SER A 317 37.24 -15.31 43.38
N SER A 318 37.28 -16.65 43.43
CA SER A 318 37.18 -17.54 42.26
C SER A 318 35.77 -17.52 41.66
N LEU A 319 34.72 -17.55 42.48
CA LEU A 319 33.33 -17.45 42.06
C LEU A 319 33.04 -16.08 41.43
N LEU A 320 33.54 -14.98 42.00
CA LEU A 320 33.45 -13.65 41.41
C LEU A 320 34.14 -13.59 40.04
N ARG A 321 35.34 -14.17 39.88
CA ARG A 321 36.01 -14.27 38.58
C ARG A 321 35.24 -15.12 37.57
N LYS A 322 34.62 -16.22 37.99
CA LYS A 322 33.76 -17.05 37.13
C LYS A 322 32.49 -16.31 36.71
N ILE A 323 31.86 -15.57 37.61
CA ILE A 323 30.70 -14.72 37.32
C ILE A 323 31.07 -13.63 36.33
N GLU A 324 32.23 -12.98 36.50
CA GLU A 324 32.68 -11.93 35.59
C GLU A 324 33.06 -12.47 34.20
N SER A 325 33.71 -13.65 34.12
CA SER A 325 33.92 -14.37 32.85
C SER A 325 32.58 -14.67 32.18
N ALA A 326 31.65 -15.32 32.88
CA ALA A 326 30.35 -15.69 32.31
C ALA A 326 29.51 -14.46 31.88
N ARG A 327 29.67 -13.31 32.55
CA ARG A 327 29.08 -12.03 32.13
C ARG A 327 29.73 -11.50 30.85
N PHE A 328 31.06 -11.55 30.76
CA PHE A 328 31.79 -11.17 29.56
C PHE A 328 31.40 -12.06 28.38
N ASP A 329 31.44 -13.38 28.55
CA ASP A 329 31.09 -14.37 27.53
C ASP A 329 29.66 -14.13 27.02
N LYS A 330 28.66 -14.02 27.91
CA LYS A 330 27.27 -13.71 27.56
C LYS A 330 27.12 -12.38 26.79
N GLU A 331 27.86 -11.34 27.17
CA GLU A 331 27.82 -10.05 26.49
C GLU A 331 28.56 -10.09 25.14
N THR A 332 29.57 -10.96 24.96
CA THR A 332 30.16 -11.23 23.63
C THR A 332 29.19 -12.00 22.72
N GLU A 333 28.56 -13.07 23.21
CA GLU A 333 27.53 -13.80 22.46
C GLU A 333 26.38 -12.89 22.04
N LYS A 334 25.89 -12.04 22.96
CA LYS A 334 24.86 -11.05 22.66
C LYS A 334 25.28 -10.10 21.54
N ARG A 335 26.53 -9.60 21.54
CA ARG A 335 27.05 -8.75 20.44
C ARG A 335 27.19 -9.51 19.14
N GLU A 336 27.57 -10.78 19.17
CA GLU A 336 27.56 -11.62 17.97
C GLU A 336 26.14 -11.80 17.40
N TRP A 337 25.15 -12.07 18.26
CA TRP A 337 23.75 -12.18 17.84
C TRP A 337 23.19 -10.85 17.32
N GLU A 338 23.49 -9.71 17.96
CA GLU A 338 23.14 -8.38 17.45
C GLU A 338 23.78 -8.10 16.08
N ASN A 339 25.04 -8.52 15.85
CA ASN A 339 25.70 -8.38 14.56
C ASN A 339 25.10 -9.30 13.49
N ARG A 340 24.79 -10.57 13.82
CA ARG A 340 24.10 -11.51 12.92
C ARG A 340 22.69 -11.02 12.57
N LEU A 341 21.95 -10.46 13.53
CA LEU A 341 20.65 -9.85 13.32
C LEU A 341 20.74 -8.66 12.36
N ARG A 342 21.65 -7.71 12.60
CA ARG A 342 21.89 -6.57 11.71
C ARG A 342 22.32 -6.99 10.29
N GLN A 343 23.05 -8.10 10.16
CA GLN A 343 23.42 -8.65 8.85
C GLN A 343 22.20 -9.24 8.13
N ALA A 344 21.37 -10.02 8.84
CA ALA A 344 20.12 -10.58 8.31
C ALA A 344 19.11 -9.48 7.93
N GLU A 345 18.99 -8.43 8.74
CA GLU A 345 18.16 -7.25 8.45
C GLU A 345 18.60 -6.53 7.17
N ARG A 346 19.93 -6.35 6.98
CA ARG A 346 20.48 -5.79 5.74
C ARG A 346 20.17 -6.67 4.53
N GLN A 347 20.40 -7.98 4.63
CA GLN A 347 20.07 -8.94 3.56
C GLN A 347 18.57 -8.92 3.23
N ARG A 348 17.70 -8.87 4.25
CA ARG A 348 16.25 -8.74 4.07
C ARG A 348 15.88 -7.43 3.35
N SER A 349 16.51 -6.31 3.70
CA SER A 349 16.27 -5.03 3.03
C SER A 349 16.77 -5.01 1.58
N GLN A 350 17.88 -5.69 1.29
CA GLN A 350 18.40 -5.83 -0.07
C GLN A 350 17.47 -6.69 -0.92
N LEU A 351 17.07 -7.88 -0.43
CA LEU A 351 16.12 -8.76 -1.13
C LEU A 351 14.75 -8.10 -1.33
N ALA A 352 14.29 -7.26 -0.39
CA ALA A 352 13.07 -6.47 -0.58
C ALA A 352 13.22 -5.48 -1.74
N ASN A 353 14.31 -4.70 -1.78
CA ASN A 353 14.58 -3.78 -2.88
C ASN A 353 14.71 -4.51 -4.23
N ASP A 354 15.41 -5.66 -4.27
CA ASP A 354 15.55 -6.48 -5.47
C ASP A 354 14.18 -7.02 -5.94
N THR A 355 13.31 -7.41 -4.99
CA THR A 355 11.93 -7.85 -5.28
C THR A 355 11.08 -6.71 -5.84
N ASP A 356 11.20 -5.51 -5.29
CA ASP A 356 10.48 -4.33 -5.79
C ASP A 356 11.02 -3.87 -7.15
N GLU A 357 12.33 -3.98 -7.41
CA GLU A 357 12.91 -3.73 -8.74
C GLU A 357 12.43 -4.77 -9.77
N LEU A 358 12.35 -6.05 -9.39
CA LEU A 358 11.80 -7.11 -10.25
C LEU A 358 10.30 -6.90 -10.52
N ARG A 359 9.51 -6.54 -9.50
CA ARG A 359 8.10 -6.15 -9.67
C ARG A 359 7.95 -4.95 -10.60
N ALA A 360 8.80 -3.93 -10.45
CA ALA A 360 8.81 -2.76 -11.33
C ALA A 360 9.25 -3.11 -12.78
N LYS A 361 10.05 -4.16 -12.99
CA LYS A 361 10.37 -4.69 -14.33
C LYS A 361 9.20 -5.47 -14.93
N VAL A 362 8.56 -6.34 -14.14
CA VAL A 362 7.36 -7.08 -14.57
C VAL A 362 6.22 -6.12 -14.94
N ASN A 363 5.98 -5.08 -14.13
CA ASN A 363 4.98 -4.04 -14.42
C ASN A 363 5.34 -3.14 -15.62
N LYS A 364 6.59 -3.16 -16.12
CA LYS A 364 6.95 -2.52 -17.40
C LYS A 364 6.74 -3.45 -18.60
N TRP A 365 6.42 -4.71 -18.35
CA TRP A 365 6.18 -5.75 -19.35
C TRP A 365 4.76 -6.32 -19.28
N SER A 366 3.87 -5.75 -18.45
CA SER A 366 2.43 -6.09 -18.41
C SER A 366 1.80 -5.99 -19.80
N ASP A 367 2.16 -4.94 -20.51
CA ASP A 367 1.59 -4.54 -21.79
C ASP A 367 2.09 -5.44 -22.93
N TYR A 368 2.97 -6.43 -22.65
CA TYR A 368 3.50 -7.35 -23.66
C TYR A 368 2.40 -8.23 -24.29
N GLU A 369 1.44 -8.73 -23.49
CA GLU A 369 0.32 -9.51 -24.05
C GLU A 369 -0.64 -8.63 -24.85
N ASP A 370 -0.79 -7.35 -24.51
CA ASP A 370 -1.62 -6.42 -25.27
C ASP A 370 -0.93 -5.97 -26.56
N LEU A 371 0.37 -5.63 -26.52
CA LEU A 371 1.20 -5.41 -27.71
C LEU A 371 1.23 -6.64 -28.63
N LYS A 372 1.22 -7.84 -28.07
CA LYS A 372 1.14 -9.10 -28.82
C LYS A 372 -0.24 -9.29 -29.44
N ARG A 373 -1.34 -8.98 -28.74
CA ARG A 373 -2.70 -8.97 -29.31
C ARG A 373 -2.86 -7.89 -30.40
N GLU A 374 -2.30 -6.70 -30.20
CA GLU A 374 -2.25 -5.64 -31.19
C GLU A 374 -1.44 -6.06 -32.41
N LEU A 375 -0.29 -6.74 -32.22
CA LEU A 375 0.51 -7.25 -33.32
C LEU A 375 -0.17 -8.43 -34.04
N ASP A 376 -0.79 -9.36 -33.32
CA ASP A 376 -1.54 -10.47 -33.92
C ASP A 376 -2.84 -10.00 -34.61
N THR A 377 -3.48 -8.92 -34.14
CA THR A 377 -4.62 -8.27 -34.83
C THR A 377 -4.19 -7.40 -36.00
N LEU A 378 -3.06 -6.69 -35.93
CA LEU A 378 -2.47 -6.01 -37.09
C LEU A 378 -2.03 -7.02 -38.14
N ARG A 379 -1.46 -8.16 -37.73
CA ARG A 379 -1.05 -9.25 -38.62
C ARG A 379 -2.23 -10.00 -39.21
N SER A 380 -3.30 -10.23 -38.44
CA SER A 380 -4.52 -10.83 -38.99
C SER A 380 -5.24 -9.86 -39.91
N LEU A 381 -5.26 -8.56 -39.61
CA LEU A 381 -5.84 -7.51 -40.46
C LEU A 381 -5.02 -7.25 -41.73
N GLU A 382 -3.69 -7.20 -41.65
CA GLU A 382 -2.80 -7.12 -42.83
C GLU A 382 -3.01 -8.34 -43.74
N LEU A 383 -3.23 -9.52 -43.18
CA LEU A 383 -3.43 -10.75 -43.93
C LEU A 383 -4.87 -10.92 -44.46
N SER A 384 -5.89 -10.52 -43.69
CA SER A 384 -7.30 -10.66 -44.10
C SER A 384 -7.74 -9.57 -45.07
N VAL A 385 -7.25 -8.34 -44.91
CA VAL A 385 -7.46 -7.25 -45.90
C VAL A 385 -6.85 -7.60 -47.26
N GLU A 386 -5.80 -8.44 -47.28
CA GLU A 386 -5.21 -8.93 -48.52
C GLU A 386 -6.00 -10.12 -49.13
N ASP A 387 -6.85 -10.83 -48.37
CA ASP A 387 -7.59 -12.03 -48.84
C ASP A 387 -9.10 -11.79 -49.12
N ASP A 388 -9.70 -10.76 -48.52
CA ASP A 388 -11.13 -10.43 -48.67
C ASP A 388 -11.53 -9.92 -50.08
N GLU A 389 -10.59 -9.58 -50.97
CA GLU A 389 -10.91 -9.23 -52.36
C GLU A 389 -11.13 -10.46 -53.29
N ASP A 390 -10.70 -11.66 -52.90
CA ASP A 390 -10.74 -12.87 -53.76
C ASP A 390 -11.65 -14.02 -53.24
N ALA A 391 -12.17 -13.93 -52.02
CA ALA A 391 -12.79 -15.07 -51.31
C ALA A 391 -14.33 -15.22 -51.44
N ASN A 392 -14.92 -14.96 -52.62
CA ASN A 392 -16.35 -15.27 -52.84
C ASN A 392 -16.58 -16.77 -53.13
N GLY A 393 -16.56 -17.62 -52.09
CA GLY A 393 -16.88 -19.04 -52.25
C GLY A 393 -16.85 -19.90 -50.97
N THR A 394 -17.96 -20.59 -50.73
CA THR A 394 -18.12 -21.75 -49.81
C THR A 394 -17.90 -21.52 -48.30
N ALA A 395 -18.96 -21.10 -47.62
CA ALA A 395 -19.13 -21.35 -46.20
C ALA A 395 -19.43 -22.84 -45.94
N LEU A 396 -18.61 -23.52 -45.14
CA LEU A 396 -18.91 -24.82 -44.53
C LEU A 396 -18.43 -24.87 -43.08
N ASN A 397 -19.28 -25.46 -42.23
CA ASN A 397 -19.25 -25.51 -40.77
C ASN A 397 -17.94 -25.96 -40.07
N GLY A 398 -17.66 -25.32 -38.93
CA GLY A 398 -17.29 -26.02 -37.68
C GLY A 398 -15.79 -26.09 -37.29
N GLY A 399 -15.48 -25.68 -36.05
CA GLY A 399 -14.21 -26.03 -35.38
C GLY A 399 -13.38 -24.86 -34.84
N ALA A 400 -13.89 -24.14 -33.83
CA ALA A 400 -13.21 -23.01 -33.20
C ALA A 400 -12.14 -23.43 -32.15
N GLU A 401 -11.14 -24.24 -32.52
CA GLU A 401 -9.99 -24.53 -31.61
C GLU A 401 -8.67 -24.92 -32.32
N SER A 402 -8.44 -24.50 -33.57
CA SER A 402 -7.16 -24.79 -34.26
C SER A 402 -6.51 -23.59 -34.96
N ALA A 403 -7.06 -22.39 -34.76
CA ALA A 403 -6.60 -21.18 -35.45
C ALA A 403 -5.15 -20.76 -35.09
N ASN A 404 -4.69 -21.07 -33.87
CA ASN A 404 -3.39 -20.59 -33.37
C ASN A 404 -2.18 -21.47 -33.76
N LYS A 405 -2.38 -22.48 -34.63
CA LYS A 405 -1.32 -23.37 -35.14
C LYS A 405 -1.43 -23.66 -36.64
N GLN A 406 -2.06 -22.80 -37.43
CA GLN A 406 -1.60 -22.66 -38.83
C GLN A 406 -0.17 -22.14 -38.75
N SER A 407 0.80 -23.02 -39.00
CA SER A 407 2.21 -22.69 -38.77
C SER A 407 2.59 -21.48 -39.61
N LEU A 408 3.50 -20.65 -39.08
CA LEU A 408 4.10 -19.55 -39.84
C LEU A 408 4.54 -20.02 -41.23
N GLU A 409 5.05 -21.25 -41.34
CA GLU A 409 5.41 -21.91 -42.60
C GLU A 409 4.23 -22.14 -43.54
N GLN A 410 3.08 -22.64 -43.06
CA GLN A 410 1.89 -22.85 -43.90
C GLN A 410 1.32 -21.52 -44.43
N LEU A 411 1.35 -20.48 -43.59
CA LEU A 411 0.90 -19.13 -43.91
C LEU A 411 1.86 -18.42 -44.88
N LEU A 412 3.17 -18.58 -44.68
CA LEU A 412 4.21 -18.14 -45.63
C LEU A 412 4.14 -18.92 -46.95
N LEU A 413 3.79 -20.21 -46.94
CA LEU A 413 3.57 -20.99 -48.16
C LEU A 413 2.32 -20.53 -48.91
N ALA A 414 1.25 -20.14 -48.21
CA ALA A 414 0.08 -19.52 -48.82
C ALA A 414 0.44 -18.17 -49.48
N ARG A 415 1.11 -17.26 -48.75
CA ARG A 415 1.58 -15.98 -49.29
C ARG A 415 2.60 -16.15 -50.42
N ASN A 416 3.49 -17.14 -50.35
CA ASN A 416 4.45 -17.43 -51.43
C ASN A 416 3.77 -17.97 -52.69
N LYS A 417 2.71 -18.79 -52.55
CA LYS A 417 1.85 -19.19 -53.67
C LYS A 417 1.07 -18.00 -54.24
N LYS A 418 0.50 -17.14 -53.40
CA LYS A 418 -0.24 -15.93 -53.82
C LYS A 418 0.67 -14.97 -54.59
N LEU A 419 1.82 -14.60 -54.02
CA LEU A 419 2.86 -13.82 -54.68
C LEU A 419 3.36 -14.47 -55.98
N SER A 420 3.46 -15.80 -56.04
CA SER A 420 3.81 -16.50 -57.28
C SER A 420 2.71 -16.37 -58.34
N ASN A 421 1.44 -16.48 -57.95
CA ASN A 421 0.28 -16.31 -58.83
C ASN A 421 0.21 -14.86 -59.34
N GLU A 422 0.26 -13.88 -58.45
CA GLU A 422 0.32 -12.44 -58.79
C GLU A 422 1.48 -12.14 -59.74
N LEU A 423 2.67 -12.69 -59.47
CA LEU A 423 3.84 -12.53 -60.32
C LEU A 423 3.65 -13.20 -61.69
N THR A 424 2.92 -14.31 -61.79
CA THR A 424 2.52 -14.85 -63.11
C THR A 424 1.48 -13.98 -63.81
N ILE A 425 0.49 -13.42 -63.10
CA ILE A 425 -0.53 -12.52 -63.67
C ILE A 425 0.12 -11.22 -64.15
N LEU A 426 1.02 -10.62 -63.37
CA LEU A 426 1.83 -9.46 -63.73
C LEU A 426 2.77 -9.74 -64.91
N ARG A 427 3.32 -10.96 -65.03
CA ARG A 427 4.09 -11.35 -66.23
C ARG A 427 3.22 -11.48 -67.46
N VAL A 428 2.02 -12.07 -67.34
CA VAL A 428 1.07 -12.19 -68.47
C VAL A 428 0.55 -10.81 -68.87
N SER A 429 0.12 -9.96 -67.95
CA SER A 429 -0.35 -8.62 -68.26
C SER A 429 0.76 -7.72 -68.80
N HIS A 430 2.01 -7.87 -68.33
CA HIS A 430 3.17 -7.22 -68.97
C HIS A 430 3.39 -7.73 -70.40
N GLN A 431 3.27 -9.03 -70.65
CA GLN A 431 3.37 -9.58 -72.01
C GLN A 431 2.22 -9.11 -72.92
N ASP A 432 1.00 -8.99 -72.39
CA ASP A 432 -0.16 -8.48 -73.13
C ASP A 432 -0.02 -6.98 -73.44
N VAL A 433 0.39 -6.16 -72.47
CA VAL A 433 0.66 -4.72 -72.68
C VAL A 433 1.85 -4.52 -73.62
N GLN A 434 2.91 -5.34 -73.52
CA GLN A 434 4.03 -5.30 -74.44
C GLN A 434 3.61 -5.70 -75.86
N ARG A 435 2.75 -6.72 -76.00
CA ARG A 435 2.16 -7.11 -77.29
C ARG A 435 1.27 -6.01 -77.86
N GLN A 436 0.47 -5.33 -77.05
CA GLN A 436 -0.33 -4.17 -77.47
C GLN A 436 0.57 -2.99 -77.89
N LEU A 437 1.71 -2.80 -77.23
CA LEU A 437 2.69 -1.79 -77.61
C LEU A 437 3.33 -2.14 -78.96
N ASP A 438 3.76 -3.39 -79.15
CA ASP A 438 4.31 -3.89 -80.41
C ASP A 438 3.29 -3.77 -81.56
N GLU A 439 2.01 -4.12 -81.31
CA GLU A 439 0.90 -4.00 -82.28
C GLU A 439 0.59 -2.53 -82.62
N LEU A 440 0.49 -1.63 -81.63
CA LEU A 440 0.33 -0.19 -81.85
C LEU A 440 1.54 0.43 -82.56
N GLN A 441 2.75 -0.08 -82.32
CA GLN A 441 3.96 0.35 -83.02
C GLN A 441 3.99 -0.15 -84.47
N GLU A 442 3.50 -1.36 -84.74
CA GLU A 442 3.29 -1.85 -86.10
C GLU A 442 2.21 -1.02 -86.82
N GLU A 443 1.07 -0.75 -86.20
CA GLU A 443 0.02 0.14 -86.73
C GLU A 443 0.53 1.56 -86.99
N LEU A 444 1.31 2.13 -86.09
CA LEU A 444 1.93 3.45 -86.28
C LEU A 444 2.92 3.42 -87.45
N SER A 445 3.74 2.37 -87.58
CA SER A 445 4.65 2.21 -88.71
C SER A 445 3.91 2.07 -90.04
N ARG A 446 2.79 1.34 -90.05
CA ARG A 446 1.93 1.11 -91.21
C ARG A 446 1.21 2.39 -91.62
N THR A 447 0.57 3.08 -90.68
CA THR A 447 -0.13 4.34 -90.94
C THR A 447 0.84 5.45 -91.35
N ASN A 448 2.05 5.50 -90.78
CA ASN A 448 3.09 6.41 -91.26
C ASN A 448 3.57 6.05 -92.68
N ALA A 449 3.71 4.76 -93.01
CA ALA A 449 4.02 4.34 -94.39
C ALA A 449 2.87 4.61 -95.37
N GLU A 450 1.61 4.52 -94.95
CA GLU A 450 0.44 4.91 -95.74
C GLU A 450 0.36 6.45 -95.91
N LEU A 451 0.70 7.22 -94.88
CA LEU A 451 0.86 8.68 -94.93
C LEU A 451 2.00 9.11 -95.86
N GLU A 452 3.16 8.47 -95.80
CA GLU A 452 4.25 8.73 -96.75
C GLU A 452 3.84 8.43 -98.19
N ARG A 453 3.10 7.34 -98.42
CA ARG A 453 2.57 7.02 -99.76
C ARG A 453 1.56 8.07 -100.23
N SER A 454 0.67 8.55 -99.36
CA SER A 454 -0.31 9.58 -99.71
C SER A 454 0.36 10.94 -99.92
N GLN A 455 1.36 11.32 -99.11
CA GLN A 455 2.15 12.53 -99.33
C GLN A 455 2.96 12.47 -100.62
N LYS A 456 3.59 11.32 -100.94
CA LYS A 456 4.26 11.11 -102.23
C LYS A 456 3.27 11.23 -103.38
N LEU A 457 2.10 10.59 -103.29
CA LEU A 457 1.03 10.71 -104.29
C LEU A 457 0.55 12.15 -104.46
N SER A 458 0.25 12.86 -103.36
CA SER A 458 -0.13 14.27 -103.38
C SER A 458 0.96 15.13 -104.01
N SER A 459 2.23 14.92 -103.66
CA SER A 459 3.34 15.65 -104.29
C SER A 459 3.46 15.35 -105.79
N THR A 460 3.19 14.11 -106.24
CA THR A 460 3.16 13.80 -107.69
C THR A 460 1.96 14.47 -108.37
N LEU A 461 0.78 14.48 -107.74
CA LEU A 461 -0.41 15.16 -108.25
C LEU A 461 -0.25 16.68 -108.25
N GLU A 462 0.42 17.27 -107.26
CA GLU A 462 0.76 18.69 -107.22
C GLU A 462 1.79 19.04 -108.30
N ASN A 463 2.81 18.22 -108.53
CA ASN A 463 3.76 18.41 -109.63
C ASN A 463 3.10 18.23 -111.00
N ASP A 464 2.17 17.28 -111.17
CA ASP A 464 1.42 17.08 -112.40
C ASP A 464 0.39 18.19 -112.63
N LEU A 465 -0.25 18.72 -111.57
CA LEU A 465 -1.11 19.90 -111.63
C LEU A 465 -0.30 21.17 -111.91
N LEU A 466 0.90 21.32 -111.34
CA LEU A 466 1.82 22.41 -111.68
C LEU A 466 2.26 22.31 -113.13
N ARG A 467 2.59 21.12 -113.64
CA ARG A 467 2.85 20.90 -115.07
C ARG A 467 1.64 21.24 -115.93
N MET A 468 0.44 20.79 -115.56
CA MET A 468 -0.80 21.12 -116.28
C MET A 468 -1.12 22.62 -116.22
N GLN A 469 -0.79 23.29 -115.12
CA GLN A 469 -0.96 24.74 -114.95
C GLN A 469 0.11 25.53 -115.72
N GLU A 470 1.36 25.05 -115.77
CA GLU A 470 2.42 25.60 -116.62
C GLU A 470 2.10 25.39 -118.10
N GLU A 471 1.59 24.23 -118.49
CA GLU A 471 1.05 23.99 -119.84
C GLU A 471 -0.13 24.92 -120.14
N ALA A 472 -1.11 25.03 -119.24
CA ALA A 472 -2.25 25.94 -119.41
C ALA A 472 -1.83 27.42 -119.48
N ALA A 473 -0.83 27.84 -118.69
CA ALA A 473 -0.28 29.19 -118.69
C ALA A 473 0.60 29.47 -119.93
N ASN A 474 1.35 28.46 -120.43
CA ASN A 474 2.12 28.56 -121.67
C ASN A 474 1.22 28.51 -122.92
N ILE A 475 0.03 27.91 -122.83
CA ILE A 475 -0.99 27.91 -123.90
C ILE A 475 -1.76 29.25 -123.95
N LEU A 476 -1.78 30.04 -122.86
CA LEU A 476 -2.57 31.29 -122.75
C LEU A 476 -1.80 32.45 -122.09
N PRO A 477 -1.16 33.34 -122.88
CA PRO A 477 -0.61 34.59 -122.38
C PRO A 477 -1.68 35.70 -122.26
N SER A 478 -1.72 36.33 -121.07
CA SER A 478 -2.27 37.66 -120.77
C SER A 478 -3.77 37.84 -120.49
N SER A 479 -4.03 38.65 -119.45
CA SER A 479 -5.22 39.48 -119.19
C SER A 479 -6.53 38.81 -118.75
N GLY A 480 -6.89 38.97 -117.47
CA GLY A 480 -8.23 38.61 -116.95
C GLY A 480 -8.42 38.73 -115.44
N MET A 481 -8.35 39.94 -114.87
CA MET A 481 -8.73 40.16 -113.46
C MET A 481 -10.24 40.00 -113.23
N SER A 482 -10.59 39.23 -112.19
CA SER A 482 -11.77 39.30 -111.30
C SER A 482 -13.08 39.94 -111.78
N VAL A 483 -14.20 39.20 -111.68
CA VAL A 483 -15.49 39.67 -111.13
C VAL A 483 -16.37 38.46 -110.74
N ALA A 484 -17.32 38.65 -109.80
CA ALA A 484 -18.00 37.60 -109.06
C ALA A 484 -19.30 37.04 -109.69
N GLY A 485 -19.73 35.87 -109.19
CA GLY A 485 -21.08 35.30 -109.32
C GLY A 485 -21.21 34.01 -108.48
N THR A 486 -21.72 34.04 -107.24
CA THR A 486 -23.14 33.92 -106.84
C THR A 486 -23.87 32.64 -107.30
N HIS A 487 -23.89 31.60 -106.45
CA HIS A 487 -24.95 30.58 -106.43
C HIS A 487 -25.31 30.21 -104.97
N VAL A 488 -26.60 29.90 -104.74
CA VAL A 488 -27.23 29.88 -103.40
C VAL A 488 -28.12 28.65 -103.22
N SER A 489 -27.90 27.90 -102.12
CA SER A 489 -28.85 26.94 -101.49
C SER A 489 -29.19 25.65 -102.29
N ARG A 490 -29.80 24.58 -101.75
CA ARG A 490 -30.32 24.23 -100.39
C ARG A 490 -30.48 22.68 -100.30
N TYR A 491 -31.02 22.17 -99.16
CA TYR A 491 -31.53 20.79 -98.86
C TYR A 491 -30.61 19.85 -98.03
N PRO A 492 -31.17 18.97 -97.16
CA PRO A 492 -30.90 19.13 -95.71
C PRO A 492 -30.80 17.83 -94.84
N SER A 493 -30.66 18.06 -93.52
CA SER A 493 -31.02 17.15 -92.40
C SER A 493 -30.05 16.03 -92.01
N GLY A 494 -29.74 15.97 -90.71
CA GLY A 494 -28.85 15.00 -90.09
C GLY A 494 -28.55 15.37 -88.63
N SER A 495 -29.52 15.15 -87.73
CA SER A 495 -29.44 15.55 -86.31
C SER A 495 -28.48 14.68 -85.49
N LEU A 496 -27.67 15.30 -84.62
CA LEU A 496 -27.60 14.90 -83.20
C LEU A 496 -26.88 15.93 -82.31
N ARG A 497 -27.21 15.90 -81.00
CA ARG A 497 -26.57 16.62 -79.85
C ARG A 497 -26.85 18.14 -79.77
N ARG A 498 -26.98 18.75 -78.58
CA ARG A 498 -27.24 18.28 -77.19
C ARG A 498 -27.55 19.52 -76.35
N GLY A 499 -28.40 19.40 -75.32
CA GLY A 499 -28.41 20.33 -74.19
C GLY A 499 -29.71 21.14 -74.01
N ARG A 500 -30.51 20.72 -73.04
CA ARG A 500 -31.48 21.58 -72.34
C ARG A 500 -31.28 21.37 -70.84
N ALA A 501 -31.32 22.47 -70.08
CA ALA A 501 -31.36 22.46 -68.62
C ALA A 501 -32.71 21.88 -68.11
N SER A 502 -32.98 21.64 -66.82
CA SER A 502 -32.39 22.22 -65.59
C SER A 502 -32.47 21.22 -64.40
N PRO A 503 -32.73 21.60 -63.13
CA PRO A 503 -31.82 21.32 -62.01
C PRO A 503 -32.33 20.21 -61.05
N THR A 504 -31.66 20.09 -59.90
CA THR A 504 -32.04 19.32 -58.68
C THR A 504 -31.42 17.92 -58.56
N SER A 505 -30.27 17.86 -57.87
CA SER A 505 -29.93 16.71 -57.01
C SER A 505 -28.88 17.15 -55.98
N SER A 506 -29.35 17.63 -54.84
CA SER A 506 -28.52 17.81 -53.64
C SER A 506 -28.48 16.51 -52.82
N ILE A 507 -27.31 16.21 -52.26
CA ILE A 507 -27.07 15.37 -51.06
C ILE A 507 -27.00 13.83 -51.28
N ILE A 508 -26.08 13.22 -50.52
CA ILE A 508 -25.70 11.79 -50.40
C ILE A 508 -24.90 11.25 -51.61
N SER A 509 -23.56 11.13 -51.61
CA SER A 509 -22.53 10.75 -50.61
C SER A 509 -22.25 9.24 -50.55
N GLY A 510 -21.05 8.83 -51.00
CA GLY A 510 -20.45 7.52 -50.76
C GLY A 510 -19.38 7.13 -51.80
N TYR A 511 -18.16 6.80 -51.33
CA TYR A 511 -17.05 6.15 -52.06
C TYR A 511 -16.39 6.97 -53.22
N ASP A 512 -15.07 7.01 -53.47
CA ASP A 512 -13.90 6.30 -52.94
C ASP A 512 -12.58 6.90 -53.52
N MET A 513 -11.45 6.46 -52.95
CA MET A 513 -10.04 6.42 -53.40
C MET A 513 -9.31 7.60 -54.09
N ALA A 514 -8.02 7.67 -53.73
CA ALA A 514 -6.97 8.56 -54.26
C ALA A 514 -6.31 7.94 -55.53
N PRO A 515 -5.11 8.35 -56.00
CA PRO A 515 -4.37 9.60 -55.78
C PRO A 515 -3.92 10.27 -57.10
N ARG A 516 -3.89 11.62 -57.19
CA ARG A 516 -3.02 12.30 -58.16
C ARG A 516 -2.32 13.53 -57.59
N THR A 517 -1.00 13.46 -57.59
CA THR A 517 -0.08 14.58 -57.43
C THR A 517 -0.21 15.55 -58.61
N ASN A 518 -0.12 16.85 -58.32
CA ASN A 518 -0.03 17.89 -59.33
C ASN A 518 1.23 17.73 -60.19
N THR A 519 1.16 18.10 -61.47
CA THR A 519 1.92 19.24 -62.05
C THR A 519 1.65 19.37 -63.56
N LEU A 520 1.94 20.57 -64.11
CA LEU A 520 2.04 20.87 -65.55
C LEU A 520 0.71 21.09 -66.33
N ASP A 521 -0.15 21.99 -65.84
CA ASP A 521 -1.07 22.74 -66.73
C ASP A 521 -1.12 24.25 -66.40
N SER A 522 0.00 24.76 -65.85
CA SER A 522 0.29 26.19 -65.85
C SER A 522 1.49 26.41 -66.73
N LEU A 523 1.24 26.70 -68.00
CA LEU A 523 1.96 27.71 -68.79
C LEU A 523 1.32 27.86 -70.19
N ARG A 524 0.94 29.11 -70.49
CA ARG A 524 1.08 29.76 -71.82
C ARG A 524 -0.10 29.75 -72.81
N SER A 525 -1.19 30.43 -72.45
CA SER A 525 -1.76 31.47 -73.33
C SER A 525 -2.42 32.60 -72.53
N GLY A 526 -1.81 33.79 -72.49
CA GLY A 526 -2.42 34.97 -71.85
C GLY A 526 -1.44 35.96 -71.21
N GLU A 527 -0.79 36.78 -72.03
CA GLU A 527 -0.20 38.07 -71.62
C GLU A 527 -0.64 39.14 -72.66
N PRO A 528 -0.69 40.44 -72.32
CA PRO A 528 0.07 41.07 -71.22
C PRO A 528 -0.68 42.05 -70.29
N MET A 529 0.00 42.39 -69.18
CA MET A 529 -0.10 43.60 -68.33
C MET A 529 -1.39 43.87 -67.52
N GLY A 530 -1.23 43.94 -66.19
CA GLY A 530 -2.25 44.44 -65.26
C GLY A 530 -2.03 43.99 -63.81
N GLY A 531 -0.91 44.38 -63.19
CA GLY A 531 -0.50 43.82 -61.90
C GLY A 531 -1.44 44.15 -60.73
N GLY A 532 -1.75 43.16 -59.87
CA GLY A 532 -2.51 43.42 -58.65
C GLY A 532 -3.23 42.29 -57.92
N SER A 533 -2.94 40.99 -58.11
CA SER A 533 -3.62 39.93 -57.31
C SER A 533 -2.84 38.61 -57.09
N GLY A 534 -1.49 38.67 -57.03
CA GLY A 534 -0.69 37.48 -56.65
C GLY A 534 -0.72 37.16 -55.15
N ILE A 535 -1.17 38.10 -54.31
CA ILE A 535 -0.97 38.04 -52.85
C ILE A 535 -2.20 37.50 -52.10
N LEU A 536 -3.41 37.62 -52.66
CA LEU A 536 -4.65 37.17 -52.00
C LEU A 536 -4.68 35.65 -51.76
N PRO A 537 -4.34 34.79 -52.75
CA PRO A 537 -4.30 33.33 -52.54
C PRO A 537 -3.25 32.92 -51.51
N MET A 538 -2.11 33.63 -51.46
CA MET A 538 -1.04 33.38 -50.49
C MET A 538 -1.46 33.78 -49.07
N ILE A 539 -2.11 34.95 -48.91
CA ILE A 539 -2.69 35.39 -47.64
C ILE A 539 -3.79 34.43 -47.18
N GLN A 540 -4.62 33.92 -48.09
CA GLN A 540 -5.66 32.94 -47.75
C GLN A 540 -5.04 31.63 -47.26
N ALA A 541 -4.05 31.07 -47.97
CA ALA A 541 -3.34 29.87 -47.52
C ALA A 541 -2.60 30.07 -46.18
N GLN A 542 -2.00 31.25 -45.97
CA GLN A 542 -1.37 31.62 -44.69
C GLN A 542 -2.42 31.72 -43.57
N ARG A 543 -3.54 32.41 -43.79
CA ARG A 543 -4.66 32.52 -42.85
C ARG A 543 -5.19 31.14 -42.46
N ASP A 544 -5.37 30.25 -43.43
CA ASP A 544 -5.94 28.92 -43.19
C ASP A 544 -4.94 28.04 -42.41
N ARG A 545 -3.63 28.15 -42.69
CA ARG A 545 -2.57 27.54 -41.88
C ARG A 545 -2.49 28.12 -40.46
N PHE A 546 -2.66 29.43 -40.29
CA PHE A 546 -2.73 30.06 -38.96
C PHE A 546 -3.98 29.63 -38.20
N LYS A 547 -5.14 29.50 -38.86
CA LYS A 547 -6.37 28.98 -38.27
C LYS A 547 -6.20 27.54 -37.80
N GLN A 548 -5.60 26.67 -38.62
CA GLN A 548 -5.28 25.29 -38.25
C GLN A 548 -4.31 25.24 -37.06
N LYS A 549 -3.24 26.04 -37.06
CA LYS A 549 -2.30 26.11 -35.94
C LYS A 549 -2.97 26.66 -34.66
N ASN A 550 -3.87 27.63 -34.78
CA ASN A 550 -4.60 28.18 -33.63
C ASN A 550 -5.56 27.13 -33.05
N GLN A 551 -6.25 26.35 -33.88
CA GLN A 551 -7.09 25.24 -33.45
C GLN A 551 -6.28 24.14 -32.75
N GLN A 552 -5.08 23.81 -33.27
CA GLN A 552 -4.16 22.87 -32.61
C GLN A 552 -3.68 23.41 -31.24
N LEU A 553 -3.34 24.69 -31.15
CA LEU A 553 -2.94 25.33 -29.90
C LEU A 553 -4.10 25.41 -28.88
N GLU A 554 -5.33 25.65 -29.33
CA GLU A 554 -6.53 25.59 -28.48
C GLU A 554 -6.79 24.16 -27.97
N GLU A 555 -6.54 23.14 -28.80
CA GLU A 555 -6.64 21.74 -28.40
C GLU A 555 -5.55 21.35 -27.39
N GLU A 556 -4.28 21.71 -27.63
CA GLU A 556 -3.16 21.52 -26.69
C GLU A 556 -3.38 22.27 -25.36
N LEU A 557 -3.92 23.49 -25.43
CA LEU A 557 -4.33 24.27 -24.26
C LEU A 557 -5.44 23.54 -23.49
N SER A 558 -6.46 23.01 -24.17
CA SER A 558 -7.53 22.24 -23.52
C SER A 558 -7.00 20.96 -22.86
N LYS A 559 -6.08 20.26 -23.51
CA LYS A 559 -5.42 19.05 -22.99
C LYS A 559 -4.58 19.36 -21.75
N THR A 560 -3.78 20.43 -21.78
CA THR A 560 -3.00 20.84 -20.60
C THR A 560 -3.87 21.32 -19.44
N TYR A 561 -4.99 22.00 -19.69
CA TYR A 561 -5.97 22.29 -18.63
C TYR A 561 -6.63 21.03 -18.05
N ALA A 562 -6.92 20.04 -18.88
CA ALA A 562 -7.45 18.75 -18.42
C ALA A 562 -6.42 18.01 -17.54
N THR A 563 -5.16 17.90 -17.97
CA THR A 563 -4.11 17.24 -17.17
C THR A 563 -3.85 17.97 -15.85
N VAL A 564 -3.80 19.31 -15.85
CA VAL A 564 -3.66 20.11 -14.61
C VAL A 564 -4.85 19.91 -13.67
N THR A 565 -6.06 19.70 -14.20
CA THR A 565 -7.26 19.44 -13.39
C THR A 565 -7.23 18.03 -12.80
N ALA A 566 -6.84 17.02 -13.59
CA ALA A 566 -6.65 15.65 -13.12
C ALA A 566 -5.59 15.56 -12.02
N LEU A 567 -4.40 16.12 -12.25
CA LEU A 567 -3.31 16.16 -11.25
C LEU A 567 -3.73 16.90 -9.97
N ARG A 568 -4.57 17.94 -10.05
CA ARG A 568 -5.13 18.62 -8.85
C ARG A 568 -6.12 17.74 -8.09
N GLN A 569 -6.92 16.94 -8.79
CA GLN A 569 -7.84 15.98 -8.16
C GLN A 569 -7.06 14.83 -7.49
N GLU A 570 -6.03 14.31 -8.16
CA GLU A 570 -5.12 13.28 -7.63
C GLU A 570 -4.33 13.77 -6.40
N VAL A 571 -3.75 14.97 -6.46
CA VAL A 571 -3.12 15.58 -5.28
C VAL A 571 -4.12 15.76 -4.13
N ALA A 572 -5.39 16.05 -4.43
CA ALA A 572 -6.43 16.16 -3.42
C ALA A 572 -6.95 14.80 -2.90
N SER A 573 -6.92 13.72 -3.67
CA SER A 573 -7.19 12.36 -3.15
C SER A 573 -6.03 11.90 -2.29
N LEU A 574 -4.80 11.96 -2.80
CA LEU A 574 -3.59 11.62 -2.05
C LEU A 574 -3.47 12.42 -0.74
N GLN A 575 -3.89 13.68 -0.69
CA GLN A 575 -3.95 14.45 0.57
C GLN A 575 -4.98 13.89 1.56
N ARG A 576 -6.15 13.44 1.10
CA ARG A 576 -7.14 12.78 1.96
C ARG A 576 -6.67 11.41 2.42
N ASP A 577 -6.02 10.65 1.54
CA ASP A 577 -5.55 9.30 1.82
C ASP A 577 -4.36 9.32 2.79
N ASN A 578 -3.43 10.26 2.63
CA ASN A 578 -2.36 10.50 3.61
C ASN A 578 -2.90 10.94 4.97
N LEU A 579 -3.94 11.78 5.00
CA LEU A 579 -4.63 12.12 6.25
C LEU A 579 -5.29 10.88 6.87
N ASN A 580 -6.08 10.12 6.12
CA ASN A 580 -6.75 8.88 6.55
C ASN A 580 -5.74 7.86 7.10
N LEU A 581 -4.61 7.66 6.41
CA LEU A 581 -3.51 6.81 6.86
C LEU A 581 -2.89 7.31 8.17
N TYR A 582 -2.73 8.64 8.33
CA TYR A 582 -2.31 9.22 9.60
C TYR A 582 -3.37 9.02 10.70
N GLU A 583 -4.67 9.13 10.42
CA GLU A 583 -5.74 8.83 11.39
C GLU A 583 -5.65 7.36 11.81
N LYS A 584 -5.62 6.43 10.85
CA LYS A 584 -5.49 4.99 11.09
C LYS A 584 -4.22 4.65 11.88
N SER A 585 -3.07 5.21 11.51
CA SER A 585 -1.81 5.05 12.25
C SER A 585 -1.92 5.61 13.67
N ARG A 586 -2.59 6.75 13.86
CA ARG A 586 -2.85 7.34 15.18
C ARG A 586 -3.78 6.44 16.00
N TYR A 587 -4.89 5.96 15.44
CA TYR A 587 -5.81 5.04 16.10
C TYR A 587 -5.13 3.74 16.50
N VAL A 588 -4.36 3.11 15.60
CA VAL A 588 -3.58 1.90 15.91
C VAL A 588 -2.53 2.19 17.00
N SER A 589 -1.81 3.31 16.94
CA SER A 589 -0.83 3.68 17.98
C SER A 589 -1.47 4.02 19.33
N ALA A 590 -2.69 4.57 19.33
CA ALA A 590 -3.45 4.90 20.53
C ALA A 590 -4.12 3.65 21.13
N TYR A 591 -4.55 2.71 20.30
CA TYR A 591 -5.14 1.42 20.72
C TYR A 591 -4.05 0.44 21.21
N SER A 592 -2.89 0.44 20.55
CA SER A 592 -1.63 -0.14 21.06
C SER A 592 -1.18 0.49 22.39
N ARG A 593 -1.79 1.61 22.80
CA ARG A 593 -1.54 2.32 24.05
C ARG A 593 -2.79 2.32 24.95
N GLY A 594 -3.43 1.15 25.03
CA GLY A 594 -4.51 0.84 25.97
C GLY A 594 -4.12 1.02 27.46
N PRO A 595 -5.11 1.02 28.37
CA PRO A 595 -5.02 1.83 29.59
C PRO A 595 -4.25 1.18 30.73
N THR A 596 -3.14 1.81 31.14
CA THR A 596 -2.60 1.70 32.51
C THR A 596 -2.68 3.05 33.21
N THR A 597 -3.32 3.08 34.37
CA THR A 597 -3.59 4.27 35.18
C THR A 597 -2.35 4.79 35.92
N THR A 598 -2.24 6.12 36.00
CA THR A 598 -1.57 6.90 37.06
C THR A 598 -0.09 6.64 37.42
N SER A 599 0.76 7.58 37.00
CA SER A 599 1.79 8.25 37.81
C SER A 599 2.85 7.44 38.58
N SER A 600 4.10 7.40 38.06
CA SER A 600 5.30 8.01 38.71
C SER A 600 6.65 7.65 38.06
N SER A 601 7.59 8.60 38.14
CA SER A 601 9.07 8.50 38.08
C SER A 601 9.81 7.33 37.37
N SER A 602 10.48 7.70 36.28
CA SER A 602 11.95 7.59 36.06
C SER A 602 12.73 6.26 36.21
N TYR A 603 13.41 5.90 35.11
CA TYR A 603 14.79 5.36 34.99
C TYR A 603 15.00 3.87 34.60
N SER A 604 15.49 3.70 33.35
CA SER A 604 16.31 2.58 32.80
C SER A 604 15.76 1.15 32.69
N GLY A 605 15.97 0.50 31.53
CA GLY A 605 16.11 -0.97 31.46
C GLY A 605 15.52 -1.72 30.27
N ALA A 606 16.23 -1.75 29.13
CA ALA A 606 16.11 -2.74 28.02
C ALA A 606 14.84 -2.70 27.09
N PRO A 607 14.95 -3.20 25.84
CA PRO A 607 13.98 -2.91 24.76
C PRO A 607 13.02 -4.06 24.46
N GLY A 608 11.74 -3.75 24.19
CA GLY A 608 10.72 -4.78 23.99
C GLY A 608 9.38 -4.29 23.43
N HIS A 609 9.38 -3.52 22.35
CA HIS A 609 8.43 -3.60 21.22
C HIS A 609 8.76 -2.54 20.17
N THR A 610 8.47 -2.83 18.91
CA THR A 610 8.74 -1.95 17.77
C THR A 610 7.73 -0.81 17.69
N SER A 611 7.92 0.25 18.49
CA SER A 611 7.49 1.57 18.04
C SER A 611 8.35 1.94 16.82
N VAL A 612 7.72 1.96 15.64
CA VAL A 612 8.38 2.47 14.44
C VAL A 612 8.58 3.97 14.65
N ASN A 613 9.78 4.36 15.09
CA ASN A 613 10.23 5.74 15.01
C ASN A 613 10.32 6.11 13.53
N ILE A 614 9.23 6.65 12.99
CA ILE A 614 9.19 7.25 11.66
C ILE A 614 10.09 8.48 11.72
N SER A 615 11.35 8.29 11.33
CA SER A 615 12.35 9.35 11.23
C SER A 615 12.11 10.20 9.99
N ASP A 616 10.99 10.92 9.98
CA ASP A 616 10.81 12.20 9.29
C ASP A 616 9.79 13.03 10.08
N ASP A 617 10.31 13.71 11.10
CA ASP A 617 9.58 14.60 12.01
C ASP A 617 8.81 15.69 11.21
N THR A 618 9.27 16.05 10.00
CA THR A 618 8.74 17.19 9.25
C THR A 618 7.46 16.87 8.47
N THR A 619 7.36 15.69 7.84
CA THR A 619 6.15 15.28 7.12
C THR A 619 5.09 14.77 8.06
N THR A 620 5.48 14.03 9.10
CA THR A 620 4.55 13.56 10.14
C THR A 620 3.92 14.71 10.92
N ASP A 621 4.67 15.74 11.34
CA ASP A 621 4.09 16.93 11.99
C ASP A 621 3.19 17.75 11.04
N ARG A 622 3.47 17.75 9.72
CA ARG A 622 2.60 18.40 8.74
C ARG A 622 1.24 17.70 8.64
N TRP A 623 1.20 16.38 8.52
CA TRP A 623 -0.06 15.63 8.49
C TRP A 623 -0.78 15.66 9.83
N LYS A 624 -0.05 15.58 10.95
CA LYS A 624 -0.56 15.75 12.31
C LYS A 624 -1.24 17.09 12.53
N SER A 625 -0.60 18.19 12.12
CA SER A 625 -1.20 19.54 12.27
C SER A 625 -2.40 19.75 11.36
N GLN A 626 -2.42 19.17 10.16
CA GLN A 626 -3.60 19.17 9.28
C GLN A 626 -4.75 18.32 9.84
N TYR A 627 -4.45 17.13 10.37
CA TYR A 627 -5.42 16.27 11.06
C TYR A 627 -6.00 16.96 12.30
N GLU A 628 -5.15 17.55 13.16
CA GLU A 628 -5.61 18.23 14.38
C GLU A 628 -6.44 19.49 14.08
N ALA A 629 -6.16 20.18 12.96
CA ALA A 629 -6.99 21.27 12.46
C ALA A 629 -8.34 20.80 11.88
N ASN A 630 -8.42 19.57 11.36
CA ASN A 630 -9.65 18.99 10.79
C ASN A 630 -10.54 18.34 11.87
N ILE A 631 -9.93 17.61 12.81
CA ILE A 631 -10.64 16.86 13.88
C ILE A 631 -11.20 17.77 14.99
N SER A 632 -10.59 18.94 15.21
CA SER A 632 -11.00 19.82 16.30
C SER A 632 -11.87 20.99 15.81
N PRO A 633 -13.20 20.95 16.02
CA PRO A 633 -14.09 22.04 15.59
C PRO A 633 -13.73 23.36 16.26
N PHE A 634 -13.11 23.31 17.46
CA PHE A 634 -12.59 24.48 18.16
C PHE A 634 -11.28 25.06 17.59
N ALA A 635 -10.46 24.33 16.83
CA ALA A 635 -9.33 24.93 16.10
C ALA A 635 -9.79 25.53 14.77
N ALA A 636 -10.73 24.88 14.07
CA ALA A 636 -11.41 25.50 12.94
C ALA A 636 -12.15 26.78 13.36
N PHE A 637 -12.81 26.78 14.53
CA PHE A 637 -13.45 27.95 15.12
C PHE A 637 -12.41 29.00 15.55
N ARG A 638 -11.39 28.67 16.36
CA ARG A 638 -10.31 29.61 16.73
C ARG A 638 -9.56 30.17 15.52
N GLY A 639 -9.39 29.40 14.44
CA GLY A 639 -8.79 29.87 13.18
C GLY A 639 -9.69 30.85 12.44
N ARG A 640 -11.01 30.59 12.40
CA ARG A 640 -12.02 31.50 11.83
C ARG A 640 -12.21 32.76 12.68
N GLU A 641 -12.13 32.65 14.01
CA GLU A 641 -12.14 33.80 14.92
C GLU A 641 -10.84 34.60 14.85
N ALA A 642 -9.67 33.96 14.87
CA ALA A 642 -8.39 34.65 14.73
C ALA A 642 -8.27 35.37 13.38
N THR A 643 -8.76 34.78 12.29
CA THR A 643 -8.82 35.49 10.99
C THR A 643 -9.90 36.57 10.94
N ARG A 644 -11.00 36.45 11.70
CA ARG A 644 -12.00 37.51 11.87
C ARG A 644 -11.49 38.66 12.76
N ALA A 645 -10.71 38.35 13.79
CA ALA A 645 -10.01 39.31 14.65
C ALA A 645 -8.92 40.04 13.87
N TYR A 646 -8.10 39.33 13.10
CA TYR A 646 -7.11 39.92 12.18
C TYR A 646 -7.76 40.85 11.14
N LYS A 647 -8.96 40.49 10.64
CA LYS A 647 -9.77 41.37 9.76
C LYS A 647 -10.44 42.54 10.49
N ARG A 648 -10.56 42.51 11.82
CA ARG A 648 -11.08 43.61 12.66
C ARG A 648 -9.98 44.57 13.15
N MET A 649 -8.74 44.10 13.30
CA MET A 649 -7.58 44.91 13.66
C MET A 649 -7.30 45.99 12.61
N SER A 650 -6.84 47.15 13.07
CA SER A 650 -6.41 48.30 12.26
C SER A 650 -5.13 48.01 11.49
N PHE A 651 -4.84 48.77 10.42
CA PHE A 651 -3.62 48.57 9.61
C PHE A 651 -2.30 48.62 10.40
N PRO A 652 -2.03 49.62 11.29
CA PRO A 652 -0.85 49.60 12.14
C PRO A 652 -0.81 48.39 13.08
N GLU A 653 -1.94 47.97 13.65
CA GLU A 653 -2.02 46.79 14.52
C GLU A 653 -1.70 45.50 13.76
N ARG A 654 -2.13 45.37 12.49
CA ARG A 654 -1.77 44.23 11.63
C ARG A 654 -0.27 44.19 11.33
N ILE A 655 0.37 45.35 11.16
CA ILE A 655 1.83 45.43 10.97
C ILE A 655 2.54 45.00 12.25
N VAL A 656 2.13 45.49 13.42
CA VAL A 656 2.68 45.07 14.72
C VAL A 656 2.46 43.57 14.96
N PHE A 657 1.25 43.05 14.71
CA PHE A 657 0.91 41.63 14.86
C PHE A 657 1.68 40.74 13.87
N SER A 658 1.95 41.21 12.66
CA SER A 658 2.82 40.54 11.70
C SER A 658 4.27 40.49 12.23
N LEU A 659 4.79 41.62 12.72
CA LEU A 659 6.15 41.73 13.21
C LEU A 659 6.38 40.86 14.46
N THR A 660 5.47 40.90 15.43
CA THR A 660 5.54 40.05 16.64
C THR A 660 5.44 38.57 16.29
N ARG A 661 4.56 38.18 15.36
CA ARG A 661 4.47 36.79 14.91
C ARG A 661 5.76 36.30 14.24
N ILE A 662 6.40 37.12 13.40
CA ILE A 662 7.70 36.79 12.78
C ILE A 662 8.78 36.65 13.86
N VAL A 663 8.83 37.57 14.82
CA VAL A 663 9.81 37.56 15.92
C VAL A 663 9.63 36.34 16.84
N LEU A 664 8.41 35.90 17.13
CA LEU A 664 8.15 34.74 17.98
C LEU A 664 8.15 33.39 17.24
N ALA A 665 8.13 33.38 15.90
CA ALA A 665 8.02 32.14 15.12
C ALA A 665 9.23 31.21 15.21
N THR A 666 10.45 31.73 15.38
CA THR A 666 11.67 30.91 15.42
C THR A 666 12.42 31.03 16.74
N ARG A 667 13.07 29.94 17.18
CA ARG A 667 13.85 29.91 18.43
C ARG A 667 15.01 30.91 18.41
N THR A 668 15.62 31.14 17.23
CA THR A 668 16.69 32.11 17.01
C THR A 668 16.17 33.55 17.04
N SER A 669 15.06 33.87 16.35
CA SER A 669 14.46 35.22 16.40
C SER A 669 13.98 35.59 17.81
N ARG A 670 13.42 34.64 18.57
CA ARG A 670 13.02 34.85 19.97
C ARG A 670 14.22 35.17 20.87
N ASN A 671 15.32 34.43 20.72
CA ASN A 671 16.54 34.68 21.49
C ASN A 671 17.20 36.02 21.11
N LEU A 672 17.20 36.38 19.82
CA LEU A 672 17.74 37.64 19.32
C LEU A 672 16.90 38.83 19.80
N PHE A 673 15.56 38.72 19.80
CA PHE A 673 14.68 39.75 20.36
C PHE A 673 14.82 39.88 21.88
N ALA A 674 14.96 38.76 22.61
CA ALA A 674 15.24 38.81 24.05
C ALA A 674 16.58 39.50 24.34
N ALA A 675 17.63 39.20 23.55
CA ALA A 675 18.93 39.87 23.65
C ALA A 675 18.84 41.36 23.27
N TYR A 676 18.06 41.72 22.25
CA TYR A 676 17.80 43.12 21.86
C TYR A 676 17.05 43.88 22.96
N CYS A 677 16.00 43.30 23.55
CA CYS A 677 15.28 43.90 24.67
C CYS A 677 16.18 44.04 25.90
N LEU A 678 17.02 43.05 26.21
CA LEU A 678 17.99 43.14 27.31
C LEU A 678 19.06 44.19 27.03
N ALA A 679 19.57 44.29 25.81
CA ALA A 679 20.50 45.35 25.40
C ALA A 679 19.86 46.74 25.47
N LEU A 680 18.58 46.87 25.10
CA LEU A 680 17.83 48.11 25.24
C LEU A 680 17.61 48.48 26.72
N HIS A 681 17.25 47.51 27.58
CA HIS A 681 17.15 47.74 29.02
C HIS A 681 18.50 48.10 29.63
N MET A 682 19.61 47.46 29.22
CA MET A 682 20.96 47.82 29.63
C MET A 682 21.34 49.22 29.14
N LEU A 683 20.97 49.61 27.92
CA LEU A 683 21.21 50.95 27.38
C LEU A 683 20.40 52.01 28.12
N VAL A 684 19.12 51.74 28.42
CA VAL A 684 18.26 52.62 29.22
C VAL A 684 18.75 52.71 30.66
N PHE A 685 19.22 51.61 31.25
CA PHE A 685 19.82 51.58 32.58
C PHE A 685 21.15 52.33 32.61
N LEU A 686 21.96 52.24 31.55
CA LEU A 686 23.22 52.97 31.41
C LEU A 686 22.97 54.46 31.16
N MET A 687 21.93 54.83 30.42
CA MET A 687 21.46 56.21 30.27
C MET A 687 20.89 56.78 31.57
N LEU A 688 20.08 56.01 32.32
CA LEU A 688 19.59 56.38 33.65
C LEU A 688 20.72 56.44 34.68
N TYR A 689 21.73 55.59 34.55
CA TYR A 689 22.94 55.63 35.38
C TYR A 689 23.76 56.88 35.05
N TRP A 690 24.02 57.19 33.78
CA TRP A 690 24.73 58.41 33.37
C TRP A 690 23.96 59.68 33.71
N MET A 691 22.64 59.72 33.47
CA MET A 691 21.79 60.83 33.90
C MET A 691 21.79 60.94 35.42
N GLY A 692 21.67 59.81 36.12
CA GLY A 692 21.67 59.72 37.58
C GLY A 692 23.00 60.12 38.20
N THR A 693 24.16 59.78 37.62
CA THR A 693 25.47 60.26 38.09
C THR A 693 25.62 61.75 37.81
N ASN A 694 25.20 62.23 36.63
CA ASN A 694 25.23 63.67 36.32
C ASN A 694 24.28 64.48 37.24
N ASP A 695 23.12 63.93 37.60
CA ASP A 695 22.17 64.55 38.52
C ASP A 695 22.58 64.37 39.99
N ILE A 696 23.32 63.30 40.35
CA ILE A 696 23.95 63.14 41.66
C ILE A 696 25.13 64.11 41.81
N ASP A 697 25.96 64.33 40.78
CA ASP A 697 27.02 65.35 40.83
C ASP A 697 26.42 66.76 40.95
N ARG A 698 25.31 67.04 40.24
CA ARG A 698 24.56 68.30 40.36
C ARG A 698 23.86 68.45 41.71
N THR A 699 23.24 67.40 42.24
CA THR A 699 22.54 67.47 43.55
C THR A 699 23.49 67.36 44.73
N ALA A 700 24.66 66.73 44.61
CA ALA A 700 25.72 66.76 45.63
C ALA A 700 26.33 68.18 45.73
N ALA A 701 26.53 68.85 44.59
CA ALA A 701 26.87 70.27 44.58
C ALA A 701 25.80 71.14 45.29
N HIS A 702 24.51 70.77 45.16
CA HIS A 702 23.37 71.48 45.76
C HIS A 702 23.04 71.06 47.22
N LEU A 703 23.47 69.86 47.64
CA LEU A 703 23.30 69.29 48.99
C LEU A 703 24.43 69.71 49.93
N GLY A 704 25.65 69.89 49.41
CA GLY A 704 26.71 70.60 50.12
C GLY A 704 26.29 72.01 50.55
N GLU A 705 25.36 72.62 49.80
CA GLU A 705 24.78 73.94 50.09
C GLU A 705 23.61 73.91 51.11
N THR A 706 22.95 72.76 51.32
CA THR A 706 21.69 72.67 52.10
C THR A 706 21.75 71.82 53.37
N VAL A 707 22.74 70.92 53.52
CA VAL A 707 22.95 70.14 54.77
C VAL A 707 23.31 71.03 55.97
N ALA A 708 23.67 72.29 55.75
CA ALA A 708 23.85 73.30 56.81
C ALA A 708 22.56 73.67 57.58
N ALA A 709 21.36 73.29 57.12
CA ALA A 709 20.11 73.98 57.50
C ALA A 709 19.07 73.21 58.34
N VAL A 710 19.07 71.87 58.44
CA VAL A 710 17.87 71.10 58.92
C VAL A 710 18.15 70.10 60.07
N GLY A 711 18.98 70.50 61.04
CA GLY A 711 19.30 69.70 62.23
C GLY A 711 18.35 69.84 63.42
N ALA A 712 17.02 69.89 63.24
CA ALA A 712 16.07 70.16 64.34
C ALA A 712 14.70 69.45 64.24
N ALA A 713 14.46 68.49 65.16
CA ALA A 713 13.18 67.85 65.54
C ALA A 713 12.40 67.05 64.46
N GLY A 714 11.64 65.99 64.76
CA GLY A 714 11.48 65.24 66.02
C GLY A 714 10.13 64.48 66.15
N MET A 715 10.18 63.13 66.20
CA MET A 715 9.23 62.17 66.85
C MET A 715 7.70 62.25 66.63
N ASN A 716 7.08 61.20 66.04
CA ASN A 716 6.25 60.18 66.75
C ASN A 716 5.49 59.17 65.84
N SER A 717 5.19 57.98 66.39
CA SER A 717 4.26 56.92 65.90
C SER A 717 2.86 57.09 66.57
N PRO A 718 1.71 56.42 66.21
CA PRO A 718 1.59 54.96 65.94
C PRO A 718 0.39 54.42 65.08
N ASN A 719 0.36 53.08 64.91
CA ASN A 719 -0.77 52.11 64.85
C ASN A 719 -2.04 52.24 63.95
N SER A 720 -2.28 51.12 63.22
CA SER A 720 -3.52 50.31 63.18
C SER A 720 -4.59 50.49 62.07
N HIS A 721 -5.19 49.34 61.76
CA HIS A 721 -6.40 49.03 60.99
C HIS A 721 -6.45 49.41 59.49
N GLY A 722 -6.98 48.46 58.71
CA GLY A 722 -7.21 48.62 57.27
C GLY A 722 -8.69 48.77 56.93
N ALA A 723 -8.96 48.93 55.64
CA ALA A 723 -10.28 48.80 55.05
C ALA A 723 -10.14 48.26 53.61
N GLU A 724 -11.15 47.52 53.17
CA GLU A 724 -11.40 47.23 51.75
C GLU A 724 -11.64 48.53 50.98
N TRP A 725 -11.62 48.50 49.64
CA TRP A 725 -12.81 48.81 48.84
C TRP A 725 -12.64 48.33 47.40
N HIS A 726 -13.77 48.08 46.74
CA HIS A 726 -13.91 47.32 45.51
C HIS A 726 -14.22 48.22 44.30
N GLN A 727 -13.91 47.70 43.10
CA GLN A 727 -14.74 47.78 41.87
C GLN A 727 -14.99 49.13 41.17
N GLU A 728 -14.49 49.22 39.94
CA GLU A 728 -15.13 49.80 38.73
C GLU A 728 -14.67 48.90 37.57
N GLU A 729 -15.54 48.12 36.91
CA GLU A 729 -16.54 48.47 35.89
C GLU A 729 -15.93 48.60 34.45
N PHE A 730 -16.72 48.21 33.45
CA PHE A 730 -16.27 47.85 32.10
C PHE A 730 -15.87 49.03 31.21
N GLY A 731 -14.85 48.79 30.36
CA GLY A 731 -14.51 49.59 29.18
C GLY A 731 -13.80 48.72 28.13
#